data_AF-A0A8P0TLX7-F1
#
_entry.id   AF-A0A8P0TLX7-F1
#
_cell.length_a   1.000
_cell.length_b   1.000
_cell.length_c   1.000
_cell.angle_alpha   90.00
_cell.angle_beta   90.00
_cell.angle_gamma   90.00
#
_symmetry.space_group_name_H-M   'P 1'
#
loop_
_entity.id
_entity.type
_entity.pdbx_description
1 polymer ?
#
loop_
_entity_poly.entity_id
_entity_poly.type
_entity_poly.pdbx_seq_one_letter_code
_entity_poly.pdbx_strand_id
1 'polypeptide(L)'
;MAAAGRLWLLYLSAGLLPRLGAAFNLDTREDHVIRKAGEPGSLFGFSLAMHRQLQPEDRRLLLVGAPRAVALPLQRTCAHRYEKRQHVNTKQESRDIFGRCYVLSQNLRIEDDMDGGDWSFCDGRLRGHEKFGSCQQGVAATFTKDFHYIVFGAPGTYNWKGIVRVEQKNNTFFDMNIFEDGPYEVGGETDHDESLVPVPANSYLGFSLDSGKGIVSKDEITFVSGAPRANHSGAVVLLKRDMKSAHLLPEYIFDGEGLASSFGYDVAVADLNKDGWQDIVIGAPQYFDRDGEVGGAVYVYINQQGRWNNVKPIRLNGTKDSMFGIAVKNIGDINQDGYPDIAVGAPYDDMGKVFIYHGSPNGINTKPTQILEGKSPYFGYSIAGNMDLDRNSYPDVAVGSLSDSVTVFRSRPVINIQKTVTITPDTIDLRQKTLCGAPSGICLKVKACFEYTAKPTGYNPSISILGTLEAEKERRKSGLSSRVQFRNQGSEPRYTQELTLNRQKQKACMEETLWLQENIRDKLRPIPITASVEIQEPNTRRRVNSLPEILPILNSNEPKTVHRDVHFLKEGCGDDNICNSNLKLEYKFCTREGSQDKFSYLPIQKGVPELVLKDQKDIALEITVTNSPSNPRDPTKDGDDAHEAKLVATFPDTLTYSAYRELRAFPEKQLSCVANQNGSQVDCELGNPFKRNSSVTFYLILSTTEVTFDTTDLDINLKLETTSNQDNLASITATAKVVIELLLSVSGVAKPSQVYFGGTVVGEQAMKSEDEVGSLIEYEFRVINLGKPLKNLGTATLNIQWPKEISNGKWLLYLVKVESKGLEKIACEPRGEINFLKLKESHNSRRKREIAEKQIEDSRKFSLFAERKYQTLNCSTNVRCVNISCPLRGLDSKASVVLRSRLWNSTFLEEYSKMNYLDILVRASIDVAATAENIKLPNAGTQIRVTVFPSKTVAQYSGVPWWIILVAILAGILMLALLVFILWKCGFFKRNKKDHYDATYHKAEIHAQPSDKERLTSDA
;
A
#
# COMPACT_ATOMS: atom_id res chain seq x y z
N MET A 1 34.35 -10.24 -6.88
CA MET A 1 33.34 -11.11 -7.52
C MET A 1 32.22 -11.38 -6.52
N ALA A 2 31.16 -10.55 -6.49
CA ALA A 2 30.09 -10.69 -5.48
C ALA A 2 28.76 -10.03 -5.93
N ALA A 3 28.34 -10.21 -7.19
CA ALA A 3 27.20 -9.50 -7.78
C ALA A 3 26.26 -10.35 -8.66
N ALA A 4 26.37 -11.68 -8.62
CA ALA A 4 25.59 -12.59 -9.48
C ALA A 4 24.46 -13.36 -8.74
N GLY A 5 24.40 -13.27 -7.41
CA GLY A 5 23.61 -14.19 -6.57
C GLY A 5 22.17 -13.76 -6.23
N ARG A 6 21.59 -12.72 -6.85
CA ARG A 6 20.26 -12.18 -6.45
C ARG A 6 19.19 -12.09 -7.54
N LEU A 7 19.49 -12.37 -8.82
CA LEU A 7 18.45 -12.40 -9.88
C LEU A 7 17.73 -13.75 -10.01
N TRP A 8 18.33 -14.85 -9.54
CA TRP A 8 17.82 -16.21 -9.75
C TRP A 8 16.67 -16.65 -8.82
N LEU A 9 16.34 -15.87 -7.78
CA LEU A 9 15.29 -16.19 -6.81
C LEU A 9 13.94 -15.48 -7.07
N LEU A 10 13.85 -14.61 -8.08
CA LEU A 10 12.61 -13.93 -8.46
C LEU A 10 11.91 -14.52 -9.70
N TYR A 11 12.55 -15.47 -10.40
CA TYR A 11 11.96 -16.15 -11.56
C TYR A 11 11.27 -17.49 -11.23
N LEU A 12 11.40 -18.00 -10.00
CA LEU A 12 10.87 -19.30 -9.56
C LEU A 12 9.53 -19.25 -8.80
N SER A 13 8.98 -18.05 -8.58
CA SER A 13 7.72 -17.84 -7.85
C SER A 13 6.54 -17.37 -8.72
N ALA A 14 6.76 -17.15 -10.03
CA ALA A 14 5.71 -16.74 -10.98
C ALA A 14 5.08 -17.92 -11.76
N GLY A 15 5.59 -19.14 -11.58
CA GLY A 15 5.33 -20.29 -12.45
C GLY A 15 4.50 -21.42 -11.84
N LEU A 16 3.43 -21.13 -11.08
CA LEU A 16 2.45 -22.16 -10.65
C LEU A 16 1.05 -21.62 -10.27
N LEU A 17 0.62 -20.51 -10.87
CA LEU A 17 -0.81 -20.18 -10.94
C LEU A 17 -1.36 -20.76 -12.26
N PRO A 18 -2.25 -21.77 -12.23
CA PRO A 18 -3.01 -22.10 -13.43
C PRO A 18 -3.86 -20.87 -13.78
N ARG A 19 -3.72 -20.33 -15.00
CA ARG A 19 -4.68 -19.38 -15.53
C ARG A 19 -6.02 -20.11 -15.60
N LEU A 20 -6.91 -19.79 -14.67
CA LEU A 20 -8.30 -20.23 -14.67
C LEU A 20 -9.04 -19.48 -15.77
N GLY A 21 -8.75 -19.85 -17.02
CA GLY A 21 -9.68 -19.65 -18.13
C GLY A 21 -11.01 -20.26 -17.70
N ALA A 22 -12.08 -19.47 -17.76
CA ALA A 22 -13.38 -19.91 -17.30
C ALA A 22 -13.90 -21.02 -18.21
N ALA A 23 -13.67 -22.28 -17.85
CA ALA A 23 -14.32 -23.40 -18.51
C ALA A 23 -15.78 -23.42 -18.06
N PHE A 24 -16.70 -23.00 -18.93
CA PHE A 24 -18.13 -23.05 -18.67
C PHE A 24 -18.65 -24.48 -18.84
N ASN A 25 -18.56 -25.04 -20.04
CA ASN A 25 -18.91 -26.44 -20.28
C ASN A 25 -18.21 -27.13 -21.47
N LEU A 26 -17.59 -26.43 -22.42
CA LEU A 26 -16.79 -27.12 -23.44
C LEU A 26 -15.58 -27.79 -22.77
N ASP A 27 -15.42 -29.09 -22.95
CA ASP A 27 -14.36 -29.86 -22.30
C ASP A 27 -13.00 -29.56 -22.95
N THR A 28 -12.09 -28.99 -22.17
CA THR A 28 -10.74 -28.59 -22.61
C THR A 28 -9.65 -29.56 -22.14
N ARG A 29 -10.01 -30.68 -21.50
CA ARG A 29 -9.05 -31.72 -21.07
C ARG A 29 -8.45 -32.45 -22.26
N GLU A 30 -7.14 -32.64 -22.25
CA GLU A 30 -6.37 -33.11 -23.42
C GLU A 30 -6.75 -34.48 -23.96
N ASP A 31 -7.27 -35.38 -23.11
CA ASP A 31 -7.79 -36.69 -23.52
C ASP A 31 -9.29 -36.68 -23.89
N HIS A 32 -10.00 -35.58 -23.62
CA HIS A 32 -11.42 -35.40 -23.99
C HIS A 32 -11.60 -34.65 -25.32
N VAL A 33 -10.66 -33.76 -25.64
CA VAL A 33 -10.59 -32.95 -26.88
C VAL A 33 -10.11 -33.79 -28.07
N ILE A 34 -10.86 -33.78 -29.18
CA ILE A 34 -10.51 -34.56 -30.38
C ILE A 34 -9.71 -33.68 -31.33
N ARG A 35 -8.42 -33.98 -31.51
CA ARG A 35 -7.53 -33.28 -32.45
C ARG A 35 -7.35 -34.09 -33.75
N LYS A 36 -7.35 -33.41 -34.90
CA LYS A 36 -7.06 -33.97 -36.24
C LYS A 36 -6.09 -33.05 -36.97
N ALA A 37 -5.20 -33.64 -37.77
CA ALA A 37 -4.29 -32.94 -38.67
C ALA A 37 -4.45 -33.49 -40.09
N GLY A 38 -4.21 -32.63 -41.09
CA GLY A 38 -4.22 -32.98 -42.51
C GLY A 38 -2.83 -33.12 -43.11
N GLU A 39 -2.74 -33.02 -44.43
CA GLU A 39 -1.46 -33.00 -45.15
C GLU A 39 -0.74 -31.65 -44.93
N PRO A 40 0.58 -31.61 -44.70
CA PRO A 40 1.31 -30.35 -44.49
C PRO A 40 1.19 -29.39 -45.67
N GLY A 41 0.78 -28.15 -45.40
CA GLY A 41 0.56 -27.09 -46.38
C GLY A 41 -0.79 -27.15 -47.12
N SER A 42 -1.66 -28.12 -46.81
CA SER A 42 -2.98 -28.29 -47.43
C SER A 42 -4.02 -27.25 -46.99
N LEU A 43 -3.74 -26.53 -45.91
CA LEU A 43 -4.69 -25.70 -45.15
C LEU A 43 -5.90 -26.49 -44.66
N PHE A 44 -5.69 -27.74 -44.21
CA PHE A 44 -6.74 -28.54 -43.57
C PHE A 44 -7.26 -27.83 -42.31
N GLY A 45 -8.54 -27.44 -42.33
CA GLY A 45 -9.13 -26.57 -41.31
C GLY A 45 -9.41 -25.14 -41.78
N PHE A 46 -9.17 -24.82 -43.05
CA PHE A 46 -9.54 -23.53 -43.66
C PHE A 46 -11.04 -23.25 -43.57
N SER A 47 -11.88 -24.28 -43.71
CA SER A 47 -13.34 -24.20 -43.51
C SER A 47 -13.86 -25.46 -42.82
N LEU A 48 -15.00 -25.34 -42.14
CA LEU A 48 -15.64 -26.43 -41.38
C LEU A 48 -17.15 -26.42 -41.62
N ALA A 49 -17.77 -27.59 -41.63
CA ALA A 49 -19.22 -27.73 -41.60
C ALA A 49 -19.65 -28.98 -40.80
N MET A 50 -20.69 -28.83 -40.00
CA MET A 50 -21.37 -29.95 -39.32
C MET A 50 -22.31 -30.63 -40.33
N HIS A 51 -22.18 -31.94 -40.51
CA HIS A 51 -22.99 -32.72 -41.44
C HIS A 51 -23.73 -33.86 -40.74
N ARG A 52 -25.04 -33.97 -40.99
CA ARG A 52 -25.86 -35.09 -40.54
C ARG A 52 -26.45 -35.81 -41.75
N GLN A 53 -25.85 -36.94 -42.10
CA GLN A 53 -26.44 -37.90 -43.01
C GLN A 53 -27.60 -38.59 -42.28
N LEU A 54 -28.81 -38.64 -42.87
CA LEU A 54 -29.94 -39.37 -42.30
C LEU A 54 -30.13 -40.77 -42.89
N GLN A 55 -29.71 -40.97 -44.14
CA GLN A 55 -29.85 -42.23 -44.88
C GLN A 55 -28.50 -42.64 -45.52
N PRO A 56 -28.16 -43.95 -45.58
CA PRO A 56 -28.92 -45.10 -45.07
C PRO A 56 -28.89 -45.25 -43.54
N GLU A 57 -28.02 -44.49 -42.85
CA GLU A 57 -27.89 -44.48 -41.39
C GLU A 57 -27.76 -43.04 -40.88
N ASP A 58 -28.29 -42.73 -39.69
CA ASP A 58 -28.07 -41.46 -39.00
C ASP A 58 -26.60 -41.36 -38.54
N ARG A 59 -25.78 -40.63 -39.31
CA ARG A 59 -24.36 -40.41 -39.05
C ARG A 59 -24.07 -38.92 -38.94
N ARG A 60 -23.39 -38.54 -37.86
CA ARG A 60 -22.94 -37.17 -37.59
C ARG A 60 -21.44 -37.08 -37.90
N LEU A 61 -21.08 -36.16 -38.78
CA LEU A 61 -19.75 -36.01 -39.34
C LEU A 61 -19.32 -34.54 -39.28
N LEU A 62 -18.02 -34.31 -39.18
CA LEU A 62 -17.40 -32.99 -39.38
C LEU A 62 -16.73 -32.98 -40.75
N LEU A 63 -17.18 -32.09 -41.63
CA LEU A 63 -16.53 -31.83 -42.93
C LEU A 63 -15.45 -30.77 -42.73
N VAL A 64 -14.30 -30.98 -43.36
CA VAL A 64 -13.12 -30.11 -43.24
C VAL A 64 -12.61 -29.74 -44.63
N GLY A 65 -12.51 -28.44 -44.90
CA GLY A 65 -11.87 -27.91 -46.10
C GLY A 65 -10.34 -27.95 -46.00
N ALA A 66 -9.69 -28.45 -47.06
CA ALA A 66 -8.24 -28.45 -47.24
C ALA A 66 -7.89 -27.95 -48.66
N PRO A 67 -8.02 -26.63 -48.93
CA PRO A 67 -8.04 -26.07 -50.29
C PRO A 67 -6.70 -26.14 -51.06
N ARG A 68 -5.64 -26.69 -50.46
CA ARG A 68 -4.35 -26.99 -51.12
C ARG A 68 -3.95 -28.47 -51.06
N ALA A 69 -4.81 -29.36 -50.55
CA ALA A 69 -4.57 -30.81 -50.59
C ALA A 69 -4.49 -31.34 -52.03
N VAL A 70 -3.89 -32.51 -52.23
CA VAL A 70 -3.90 -33.19 -53.53
C VAL A 70 -5.32 -33.70 -53.81
N ALA A 71 -5.99 -33.11 -54.81
CA ALA A 71 -7.42 -33.33 -55.03
C ALA A 71 -7.74 -34.77 -55.51
N LEU A 72 -8.29 -35.58 -54.60
CA LEU A 72 -8.86 -36.89 -54.92
C LEU A 72 -10.05 -36.78 -55.90
N PRO A 73 -10.32 -37.82 -56.72
CA PRO A 73 -11.56 -37.90 -57.50
C PRO A 73 -12.79 -37.83 -56.60
N LEU A 74 -13.86 -37.20 -57.09
CA LEU A 74 -15.19 -37.11 -56.45
C LEU A 74 -15.24 -36.37 -55.08
N GLN A 75 -14.13 -35.88 -54.54
CA GLN A 75 -14.09 -35.14 -53.26
C GLN A 75 -13.83 -33.64 -53.51
N ARG A 76 -14.84 -32.92 -53.98
CA ARG A 76 -14.79 -31.47 -54.23
C ARG A 76 -16.11 -30.81 -53.81
N THR A 77 -16.03 -29.57 -53.35
CA THR A 77 -17.19 -28.69 -53.12
C THR A 77 -16.96 -27.38 -53.89
N CYS A 78 -16.75 -26.23 -53.23
CA CYS A 78 -16.48 -24.96 -53.90
C CYS A 78 -14.98 -24.67 -54.05
N ALA A 79 -14.61 -24.19 -55.24
CA ALA A 79 -13.27 -23.78 -55.65
C ALA A 79 -13.33 -22.40 -56.31
N HIS A 80 -13.49 -21.35 -55.50
CA HIS A 80 -13.65 -19.96 -55.95
C HIS A 80 -12.45 -19.34 -56.70
N ARG A 81 -11.33 -20.08 -56.81
CA ARG A 81 -10.17 -19.73 -57.65
C ARG A 81 -10.02 -20.62 -58.89
N TYR A 82 -11.07 -21.36 -59.27
CA TYR A 82 -11.08 -22.11 -60.52
C TYR A 82 -10.89 -21.17 -61.72
N GLU A 83 -9.81 -21.39 -62.47
CA GLU A 83 -9.39 -20.61 -63.64
C GLU A 83 -9.71 -21.38 -64.92
N LYS A 84 -10.52 -20.79 -65.81
CA LYS A 84 -10.78 -21.32 -67.15
C LYS A 84 -9.89 -20.60 -68.15
N ARG A 85 -8.83 -21.28 -68.61
CA ARG A 85 -7.90 -20.77 -69.64
C ARG A 85 -8.43 -21.04 -71.05
N GLN A 86 -8.31 -20.07 -71.94
CA GLN A 86 -8.61 -20.24 -73.38
C GLN A 86 -7.44 -19.75 -74.23
N HIS A 87 -7.33 -20.25 -75.47
CA HIS A 87 -6.26 -19.94 -76.43
C HIS A 87 -4.84 -20.03 -75.83
N VAL A 88 -4.61 -21.08 -75.02
CA VAL A 88 -3.37 -21.32 -74.28
C VAL A 88 -2.14 -21.30 -75.19
N ASN A 89 -1.06 -20.66 -74.73
CA ASN A 89 0.20 -20.45 -75.47
C ASN A 89 0.07 -19.58 -76.74
N THR A 90 -1.01 -18.80 -76.89
CA THR A 90 -1.16 -17.81 -77.98
C THR A 90 -1.12 -16.37 -77.45
N LYS A 91 -1.03 -15.39 -78.37
CA LYS A 91 -1.19 -13.95 -78.04
C LYS A 91 -2.62 -13.57 -77.59
N GLN A 92 -3.58 -14.49 -77.67
CA GLN A 92 -4.97 -14.31 -77.28
C GLN A 92 -5.33 -15.14 -76.03
N GLU A 93 -4.32 -15.63 -75.28
CA GLU A 93 -4.58 -16.40 -74.06
C GLU A 93 -5.37 -15.57 -73.04
N SER A 94 -6.59 -16.03 -72.69
CA SER A 94 -7.41 -15.46 -71.62
C SER A 94 -7.41 -16.37 -70.39
N ARG A 95 -7.59 -15.76 -69.23
CA ARG A 95 -7.60 -16.41 -67.92
C ARG A 95 -8.73 -15.84 -67.10
N ASP A 96 -9.82 -16.59 -67.00
CA ASP A 96 -11.04 -16.13 -66.36
C ASP A 96 -11.24 -16.91 -65.05
N ILE A 97 -11.32 -16.21 -63.94
CA ILE A 97 -11.45 -16.78 -62.59
C ILE A 97 -12.93 -16.78 -62.21
N PHE A 98 -13.70 -17.61 -62.90
CA PHE A 98 -15.13 -17.77 -62.62
C PHE A 98 -15.38 -18.32 -61.21
N GLY A 99 -14.51 -19.20 -60.71
CA GLY A 99 -14.87 -20.07 -59.59
C GLY A 99 -15.79 -21.20 -60.06
N ARG A 100 -16.03 -22.18 -59.18
CA ARG A 100 -16.80 -23.40 -59.49
C ARG A 100 -17.26 -24.06 -58.19
N CYS A 101 -18.45 -24.66 -58.18
CA CYS A 101 -18.93 -25.45 -57.05
C CYS A 101 -19.44 -26.82 -57.51
N TYR A 102 -19.35 -27.78 -56.60
CA TYR A 102 -19.96 -29.11 -56.70
C TYR A 102 -20.86 -29.30 -55.47
N VAL A 103 -22.06 -29.82 -55.71
CA VAL A 103 -23.04 -30.18 -54.66
C VAL A 103 -23.07 -31.70 -54.58
N LEU A 104 -23.21 -32.24 -53.36
CA LEU A 104 -23.21 -33.68 -53.09
C LEU A 104 -24.48 -34.05 -52.30
N SER A 105 -24.90 -35.31 -52.45
CA SER A 105 -26.06 -35.86 -51.72
C SER A 105 -25.78 -36.05 -50.22
N GLN A 106 -26.80 -36.39 -49.44
CA GLN A 106 -26.66 -36.58 -47.98
C GLN A 106 -25.60 -37.62 -47.60
N ASN A 107 -25.33 -38.61 -48.46
CA ASN A 107 -24.33 -39.65 -48.22
C ASN A 107 -22.92 -39.28 -48.77
N LEU A 108 -22.74 -38.02 -49.19
CA LEU A 108 -21.51 -37.42 -49.73
C LEU A 108 -21.05 -38.04 -51.06
N ARG A 109 -22.00 -38.33 -51.95
CA ARG A 109 -21.77 -38.84 -53.31
C ARG A 109 -22.43 -37.96 -54.36
N ILE A 110 -22.14 -38.33 -55.61
CA ILE A 110 -22.83 -37.86 -56.80
C ILE A 110 -23.86 -38.92 -57.20
N GLU A 111 -25.14 -38.54 -57.33
CA GLU A 111 -26.25 -39.49 -57.53
C GLU A 111 -27.23 -39.07 -58.65
N ASP A 112 -27.41 -37.77 -58.92
CA ASP A 112 -28.13 -37.24 -60.10
C ASP A 112 -27.45 -35.96 -60.65
N ASP A 113 -28.06 -35.29 -61.63
CA ASP A 113 -27.49 -34.08 -62.25
C ASP A 113 -27.49 -32.85 -61.30
N MET A 114 -28.29 -32.86 -60.22
CA MET A 114 -28.33 -31.80 -59.21
C MET A 114 -27.27 -32.04 -58.12
N ASP A 115 -27.26 -33.22 -57.52
CA ASP A 115 -26.22 -33.72 -56.62
C ASP A 115 -25.04 -34.26 -57.46
N GLY A 116 -24.37 -33.34 -58.16
CA GLY A 116 -23.15 -33.62 -58.93
C GLY A 116 -22.82 -32.56 -60.01
N GLY A 117 -23.78 -31.71 -60.34
CA GLY A 117 -23.68 -30.68 -61.35
C GLY A 117 -22.45 -29.77 -61.23
N ASP A 118 -21.99 -29.29 -62.38
CA ASP A 118 -20.87 -28.36 -62.52
C ASP A 118 -21.35 -26.91 -62.28
N TRP A 119 -21.75 -26.61 -61.04
CA TRP A 119 -22.36 -25.33 -60.65
C TRP A 119 -21.37 -24.17 -60.87
N SER A 120 -21.51 -23.50 -62.01
CA SER A 120 -20.53 -22.58 -62.58
C SER A 120 -21.22 -21.42 -63.34
N PHE A 121 -22.22 -20.78 -62.72
CA PHE A 121 -23.19 -19.87 -63.36
C PHE A 121 -22.56 -18.66 -64.09
N CYS A 122 -21.35 -18.27 -63.70
CA CYS A 122 -20.61 -17.18 -64.34
C CYS A 122 -19.93 -17.56 -65.67
N ASP A 123 -19.76 -18.86 -65.93
CA ASP A 123 -19.17 -19.38 -67.16
C ASP A 123 -20.17 -19.20 -68.33
N GLY A 124 -19.65 -18.92 -69.53
CA GLY A 124 -20.48 -18.53 -70.68
C GLY A 124 -21.02 -17.09 -70.67
N ARG A 125 -20.99 -16.38 -69.53
CA ARG A 125 -21.41 -14.96 -69.44
C ARG A 125 -20.35 -14.00 -70.01
N LEU A 126 -20.71 -12.71 -70.09
CA LEU A 126 -19.79 -11.64 -70.51
C LEU A 126 -18.54 -11.58 -69.61
N ARG A 127 -17.38 -11.57 -70.26
CA ARG A 127 -16.06 -11.77 -69.64
C ARG A 127 -15.42 -10.44 -69.23
N GLY A 128 -14.18 -10.49 -68.73
CA GLY A 128 -13.51 -9.33 -68.15
C GLY A 128 -13.87 -9.09 -66.68
N HIS A 129 -13.09 -8.26 -65.98
CA HIS A 129 -13.33 -7.94 -64.57
C HIS A 129 -14.54 -7.00 -64.38
N GLU A 130 -14.87 -6.25 -65.43
CA GLU A 130 -16.02 -5.35 -65.55
C GLU A 130 -17.37 -6.08 -65.64
N LYS A 131 -17.36 -7.41 -65.86
CA LYS A 131 -18.54 -8.29 -65.84
C LYS A 131 -18.26 -9.58 -65.04
N PHE A 132 -18.22 -10.77 -65.66
CA PHE A 132 -18.16 -12.06 -64.97
C PHE A 132 -16.82 -12.80 -65.07
N GLY A 133 -15.84 -12.31 -65.83
CA GLY A 133 -14.54 -12.98 -66.01
C GLY A 133 -13.67 -13.08 -64.74
N SER A 134 -14.04 -12.37 -63.67
CA SER A 134 -13.42 -12.48 -62.33
C SER A 134 -14.44 -12.87 -61.24
N CYS A 135 -15.55 -13.52 -61.58
CA CYS A 135 -16.69 -13.77 -60.69
C CYS A 135 -16.34 -14.28 -59.29
N GLN A 136 -15.40 -15.24 -59.21
CA GLN A 136 -15.02 -15.95 -57.98
C GLN A 136 -16.22 -16.55 -57.22
N GLN A 137 -17.19 -17.15 -57.91
CA GLN A 137 -18.35 -17.77 -57.26
C GLN A 137 -17.94 -18.89 -56.29
N GLY A 138 -18.59 -18.90 -55.12
CA GLY A 138 -18.28 -19.84 -54.04
C GLY A 138 -17.15 -19.38 -53.12
N VAL A 139 -16.85 -18.07 -53.03
CA VAL A 139 -16.09 -17.51 -51.90
C VAL A 139 -16.86 -17.77 -50.62
N ALA A 140 -18.15 -17.41 -50.62
CA ALA A 140 -19.15 -17.96 -49.71
C ALA A 140 -20.15 -18.83 -50.49
N ALA A 141 -20.60 -19.90 -49.85
CA ALA A 141 -21.74 -20.69 -50.27
C ALA A 141 -22.45 -21.22 -49.01
N THR A 142 -23.78 -21.21 -48.99
CA THR A 142 -24.57 -21.74 -47.87
C THR A 142 -25.90 -22.32 -48.35
N PHE A 143 -26.54 -23.14 -47.53
CA PHE A 143 -27.93 -23.54 -47.72
C PHE A 143 -28.84 -22.67 -46.85
N THR A 144 -30.08 -22.46 -47.26
CA THR A 144 -31.07 -21.83 -46.38
C THR A 144 -31.42 -22.73 -45.20
N LYS A 145 -31.87 -22.14 -44.09
CA LYS A 145 -32.20 -22.90 -42.85
C LYS A 145 -33.37 -23.90 -43.01
N ASP A 146 -34.14 -23.78 -44.10
CA ASP A 146 -35.18 -24.71 -44.55
C ASP A 146 -34.72 -25.66 -45.68
N PHE A 147 -33.45 -25.58 -46.09
CA PHE A 147 -32.80 -26.35 -47.16
C PHE A 147 -33.44 -26.24 -48.57
N HIS A 148 -34.32 -25.27 -48.79
CA HIS A 148 -34.96 -25.01 -50.09
C HIS A 148 -33.97 -24.51 -51.14
N TYR A 149 -33.03 -23.67 -50.72
CA TYR A 149 -32.09 -22.97 -51.60
C TYR A 149 -30.62 -23.26 -51.31
N ILE A 150 -29.81 -23.15 -52.36
CA ILE A 150 -28.38 -22.92 -52.31
C ILE A 150 -28.12 -21.43 -52.60
N VAL A 151 -27.28 -20.79 -51.80
CA VAL A 151 -26.93 -19.37 -51.94
C VAL A 151 -25.45 -19.27 -52.26
N PHE A 152 -25.11 -18.62 -53.37
CA PHE A 152 -23.73 -18.44 -53.84
C PHE A 152 -23.32 -16.97 -53.80
N GLY A 153 -22.14 -16.71 -53.25
CA GLY A 153 -21.50 -15.40 -53.23
C GLY A 153 -20.41 -15.31 -54.31
N ALA A 154 -20.45 -14.23 -55.10
CA ALA A 154 -19.55 -14.00 -56.23
C ALA A 154 -18.96 -12.57 -56.19
N PRO A 155 -18.02 -12.29 -55.27
CA PRO A 155 -17.58 -10.94 -54.94
C PRO A 155 -16.71 -10.24 -56.00
N GLY A 156 -16.22 -10.97 -57.01
CA GLY A 156 -15.36 -10.41 -58.06
C GLY A 156 -16.07 -10.01 -59.35
N THR A 157 -17.41 -10.07 -59.37
CA THR A 157 -18.23 -9.55 -60.46
C THR A 157 -18.25 -8.02 -60.51
N TYR A 158 -18.44 -7.46 -61.70
CA TYR A 158 -18.74 -6.04 -61.93
C TYR A 158 -17.75 -5.07 -61.27
N ASN A 159 -16.47 -5.13 -61.66
CA ASN A 159 -15.37 -4.39 -61.04
C ASN A 159 -15.33 -4.60 -59.52
N TRP A 160 -15.47 -5.87 -59.12
CA TRP A 160 -15.52 -6.31 -57.73
C TRP A 160 -16.59 -5.61 -56.86
N LYS A 161 -17.71 -5.14 -57.46
CA LYS A 161 -18.93 -4.83 -56.69
C LYS A 161 -19.37 -6.07 -55.90
N GLY A 162 -19.42 -7.20 -56.60
CA GLY A 162 -19.90 -8.47 -56.07
C GLY A 162 -21.43 -8.63 -56.20
N ILE A 163 -21.89 -9.88 -56.22
CA ILE A 163 -23.31 -10.25 -56.26
C ILE A 163 -23.60 -11.46 -55.37
N VAL A 164 -24.88 -11.63 -55.06
CA VAL A 164 -25.45 -12.83 -54.46
C VAL A 164 -26.40 -13.48 -55.46
N ARG A 165 -26.37 -14.81 -55.52
CA ARG A 165 -27.27 -15.64 -56.32
C ARG A 165 -27.93 -16.69 -55.44
N VAL A 166 -29.21 -16.98 -55.70
CA VAL A 166 -30.03 -17.99 -55.00
C VAL A 166 -30.56 -18.98 -56.04
N GLU A 167 -30.24 -20.26 -55.84
CA GLU A 167 -30.55 -21.38 -56.74
C GLU A 167 -31.43 -22.42 -56.02
N GLN A 168 -32.51 -22.87 -56.68
CA GLN A 168 -33.43 -23.88 -56.12
C GLN A 168 -32.78 -25.27 -56.14
N LYS A 169 -32.77 -25.98 -55.00
CA LYS A 169 -32.09 -27.30 -54.92
C LYS A 169 -32.97 -28.50 -55.31
N ASN A 170 -34.29 -28.38 -55.25
CA ASN A 170 -35.13 -29.52 -54.84
C ASN A 170 -36.04 -30.13 -55.93
N ASN A 171 -35.81 -31.40 -56.25
CA ASN A 171 -36.66 -32.22 -57.14
C ASN A 171 -38.05 -32.57 -56.55
N THR A 172 -38.24 -32.66 -55.23
CA THR A 172 -39.55 -33.04 -54.65
C THR A 172 -40.66 -31.99 -54.83
N PHE A 173 -40.34 -30.82 -55.38
CA PHE A 173 -41.36 -29.86 -55.83
C PHE A 173 -41.97 -30.20 -57.20
N PHE A 174 -41.33 -31.03 -58.04
CA PHE A 174 -42.01 -31.65 -59.19
C PHE A 174 -43.16 -32.55 -58.72
N ASP A 175 -42.94 -33.36 -57.67
CA ASP A 175 -43.98 -34.20 -57.06
C ASP A 175 -45.12 -33.39 -56.41
N MET A 176 -44.88 -32.09 -56.13
CA MET A 176 -45.86 -31.15 -55.56
C MET A 176 -46.39 -30.12 -56.58
N ASN A 177 -46.08 -30.26 -57.88
CA ASN A 177 -46.47 -29.35 -58.96
C ASN A 177 -46.02 -27.87 -58.81
N ILE A 178 -44.86 -27.62 -58.20
CA ILE A 178 -44.25 -26.27 -58.12
C ILE A 178 -42.94 -26.31 -58.92
N PHE A 179 -43.00 -25.85 -60.16
CA PHE A 179 -41.96 -26.15 -61.15
C PHE A 179 -40.80 -25.14 -61.21
N GLU A 180 -41.04 -23.87 -60.84
CA GLU A 180 -40.03 -22.79 -60.89
C GLU A 180 -40.22 -21.84 -59.69
N ASP A 181 -39.22 -21.78 -58.79
CA ASP A 181 -39.11 -20.80 -57.67
C ASP A 181 -37.65 -20.31 -57.57
N GLY A 182 -37.11 -19.85 -58.71
CA GLY A 182 -35.74 -19.34 -58.87
C GLY A 182 -35.22 -19.53 -60.31
N PRO A 183 -33.97 -19.14 -60.61
CA PRO A 183 -33.00 -18.49 -59.71
C PRO A 183 -33.38 -17.04 -59.36
N TYR A 184 -32.75 -16.49 -58.32
CA TYR A 184 -32.79 -15.05 -58.02
C TYR A 184 -31.38 -14.48 -57.94
N GLU A 185 -31.13 -13.31 -58.53
CA GLU A 185 -29.80 -12.70 -58.57
C GLU A 185 -29.82 -11.18 -58.31
N VAL A 186 -28.80 -10.67 -57.59
CA VAL A 186 -28.55 -9.23 -57.46
C VAL A 186 -28.01 -8.71 -58.80
N GLY A 187 -28.80 -7.91 -59.51
CA GLY A 187 -28.54 -7.51 -60.90
C GLY A 187 -29.50 -8.14 -61.92
N GLY A 188 -30.28 -9.15 -61.52
CA GLY A 188 -31.26 -9.84 -62.36
C GLY A 188 -30.64 -10.84 -63.35
N GLU A 189 -31.22 -12.04 -63.42
CA GLU A 189 -30.65 -13.16 -64.20
C GLU A 189 -30.66 -12.94 -65.71
N THR A 190 -31.68 -12.25 -66.23
CA THR A 190 -31.75 -11.86 -67.64
C THR A 190 -31.00 -10.55 -67.89
N ASP A 191 -31.19 -9.60 -66.99
CA ASP A 191 -30.91 -8.18 -67.23
C ASP A 191 -29.42 -7.86 -67.03
N HIS A 192 -28.78 -8.57 -66.11
CA HIS A 192 -27.37 -8.41 -65.75
C HIS A 192 -26.99 -6.96 -65.43
N ASP A 193 -27.93 -6.18 -64.87
CA ASP A 193 -27.78 -4.74 -64.68
C ASP A 193 -26.98 -4.41 -63.42
N GLU A 194 -25.84 -3.78 -63.67
CA GLU A 194 -24.91 -3.29 -62.67
C GLU A 194 -25.46 -2.15 -61.80
N SER A 195 -26.53 -1.49 -62.26
CA SER A 195 -27.19 -0.39 -61.55
C SER A 195 -28.03 -0.87 -60.35
N LEU A 196 -28.51 -2.12 -60.40
CA LEU A 196 -29.32 -2.75 -59.35
C LEU A 196 -28.48 -3.31 -58.20
N VAL A 197 -27.16 -3.38 -58.35
CA VAL A 197 -26.24 -3.87 -57.33
C VAL A 197 -26.06 -2.79 -56.23
N PRO A 198 -26.49 -3.03 -54.98
CA PRO A 198 -26.72 -1.97 -53.98
C PRO A 198 -25.44 -1.49 -53.27
N VAL A 199 -24.27 -1.62 -53.90
CA VAL A 199 -22.95 -1.28 -53.33
C VAL A 199 -22.03 -0.66 -54.40
N PRO A 200 -21.07 0.20 -54.02
CA PRO A 200 -20.10 0.77 -54.95
C PRO A 200 -19.10 -0.29 -55.49
N ALA A 201 -18.34 0.05 -56.52
CA ALA A 201 -17.29 -0.82 -57.05
C ALA A 201 -16.22 -1.16 -56.00
N ASN A 202 -15.64 -2.36 -56.09
CA ASN A 202 -14.68 -2.94 -55.14
C ASN A 202 -15.24 -3.26 -53.73
N SER A 203 -16.55 -3.38 -53.57
CA SER A 203 -17.21 -3.66 -52.27
C SER A 203 -17.17 -5.13 -51.81
N TYR A 204 -17.04 -6.08 -52.74
CA TYR A 204 -17.05 -7.53 -52.49
C TYR A 204 -18.36 -8.07 -51.88
N LEU A 205 -19.54 -7.63 -52.35
CA LEU A 205 -20.83 -8.25 -51.97
C LEU A 205 -20.86 -9.74 -52.30
N GLY A 206 -21.37 -10.58 -51.40
CA GLY A 206 -21.25 -12.04 -51.52
C GLY A 206 -19.94 -12.59 -50.94
N PHE A 207 -19.19 -11.82 -50.14
CA PHE A 207 -18.00 -12.34 -49.44
C PHE A 207 -18.36 -13.27 -48.28
N SER A 208 -19.47 -12.98 -47.59
CA SER A 208 -20.05 -13.80 -46.52
C SER A 208 -21.57 -13.92 -46.71
N LEU A 209 -22.16 -15.00 -46.17
CA LEU A 209 -23.58 -15.36 -46.36
C LEU A 209 -24.18 -16.06 -45.15
N ASP A 210 -25.40 -15.68 -44.78
CA ASP A 210 -26.33 -16.45 -43.93
C ASP A 210 -27.79 -16.13 -44.36
N SER A 211 -28.79 -16.76 -43.77
CA SER A 211 -30.20 -16.52 -44.08
C SER A 211 -31.13 -16.81 -42.90
N GLY A 212 -32.37 -16.33 -43.00
CA GLY A 212 -33.39 -16.67 -42.02
C GLY A 212 -34.76 -16.07 -42.32
N LYS A 213 -35.79 -16.75 -41.84
CA LYS A 213 -37.10 -16.15 -41.58
C LYS A 213 -37.07 -15.46 -40.22
N GLY A 214 -37.89 -14.45 -40.02
CA GLY A 214 -37.87 -13.62 -38.81
C GLY A 214 -36.72 -12.61 -38.75
N ILE A 215 -36.09 -12.26 -39.88
CA ILE A 215 -35.10 -11.16 -39.95
C ILE A 215 -35.83 -9.84 -40.23
N VAL A 216 -36.44 -9.69 -41.42
CA VAL A 216 -37.29 -8.54 -41.78
C VAL A 216 -38.78 -8.90 -41.69
N SER A 217 -39.15 -10.07 -42.20
CA SER A 217 -40.51 -10.65 -42.13
C SER A 217 -40.48 -12.02 -41.44
N LYS A 218 -41.60 -12.47 -40.85
CA LYS A 218 -41.72 -13.80 -40.21
C LYS A 218 -41.90 -14.93 -41.22
N ASP A 219 -42.56 -14.66 -42.34
CA ASP A 219 -42.99 -15.67 -43.31
C ASP A 219 -42.03 -15.80 -44.49
N GLU A 220 -41.49 -14.67 -44.94
CA GLU A 220 -40.50 -14.58 -46.01
C GLU A 220 -39.08 -14.81 -45.49
N ILE A 221 -38.24 -15.42 -46.31
CA ILE A 221 -36.82 -15.59 -46.04
C ILE A 221 -36.03 -14.35 -46.49
N THR A 222 -35.21 -13.81 -45.58
CA THR A 222 -34.22 -12.78 -45.89
C THR A 222 -32.85 -13.43 -46.04
N PHE A 223 -32.09 -13.02 -47.05
CA PHE A 223 -30.69 -13.40 -47.25
C PHE A 223 -29.80 -12.29 -46.70
N VAL A 224 -28.77 -12.66 -45.94
CA VAL A 224 -27.82 -11.74 -45.33
C VAL A 224 -26.50 -11.90 -46.05
N SER A 225 -25.92 -10.81 -46.56
CA SER A 225 -24.61 -10.88 -47.22
C SER A 225 -23.68 -9.74 -46.86
N GLY A 226 -22.44 -10.09 -46.54
CA GLY A 226 -21.37 -9.13 -46.31
C GLY A 226 -20.72 -8.63 -47.59
N ALA A 227 -20.38 -7.34 -47.57
CA ALA A 227 -19.62 -6.59 -48.54
C ALA A 227 -18.49 -5.83 -47.81
N PRO A 228 -17.43 -6.52 -47.33
CA PRO A 228 -16.47 -5.99 -46.36
C PRO A 228 -15.60 -4.83 -46.84
N ARG A 229 -15.73 -4.40 -48.10
CA ARG A 229 -15.02 -3.23 -48.64
C ARG A 229 -15.95 -2.08 -49.04
N ALA A 230 -17.28 -2.25 -48.92
CA ALA A 230 -18.26 -1.20 -49.20
C ALA A 230 -17.98 0.06 -48.38
N ASN A 231 -18.10 1.23 -49.00
CA ASN A 231 -17.87 2.54 -48.36
C ASN A 231 -16.51 2.70 -47.65
N HIS A 232 -15.52 1.83 -47.94
CA HIS A 232 -14.21 1.70 -47.30
C HIS A 232 -14.19 1.21 -45.84
N SER A 233 -15.33 1.04 -45.16
CA SER A 233 -15.43 0.38 -43.84
C SER A 233 -15.92 -1.07 -43.93
N GLY A 234 -16.82 -1.33 -44.87
CA GLY A 234 -17.55 -2.57 -45.06
C GLY A 234 -19.05 -2.39 -44.76
N ALA A 235 -19.89 -3.24 -45.35
CA ALA A 235 -21.33 -3.24 -45.13
C ALA A 235 -21.91 -4.67 -45.07
N VAL A 236 -23.13 -4.79 -44.54
CA VAL A 236 -23.95 -6.01 -44.66
C VAL A 236 -25.31 -5.64 -45.25
N VAL A 237 -25.70 -6.32 -46.33
CA VAL A 237 -26.96 -6.09 -47.05
C VAL A 237 -27.97 -7.18 -46.70
N LEU A 238 -29.19 -6.77 -46.38
CA LEU A 238 -30.36 -7.64 -46.30
C LEU A 238 -31.07 -7.66 -47.64
N LEU A 239 -31.21 -8.85 -48.23
CA LEU A 239 -31.81 -9.07 -49.55
C LEU A 239 -33.12 -9.88 -49.42
N LYS A 240 -34.14 -9.48 -50.21
CA LYS A 240 -35.37 -10.25 -50.45
C LYS A 240 -35.45 -10.70 -51.91
N ARG A 241 -36.26 -11.73 -52.18
CA ARG A 241 -36.68 -12.09 -53.53
C ARG A 241 -37.78 -11.15 -54.01
N ASP A 242 -37.74 -10.71 -55.27
CA ASP A 242 -38.97 -10.31 -55.98
C ASP A 242 -39.39 -11.41 -56.95
N MET A 243 -40.52 -12.03 -56.63
CA MET A 243 -41.15 -13.10 -57.41
C MET A 243 -41.52 -12.69 -58.84
N LYS A 244 -41.58 -11.38 -59.16
CA LYS A 244 -42.00 -10.88 -60.48
C LYS A 244 -40.85 -10.63 -61.46
N SER A 245 -39.64 -10.41 -60.95
CA SER A 245 -38.47 -9.99 -61.73
C SER A 245 -37.31 -10.99 -61.67
N ALA A 246 -37.37 -11.98 -60.79
CA ALA A 246 -36.24 -12.84 -60.44
C ALA A 246 -35.03 -12.06 -59.87
N HIS A 247 -35.27 -10.86 -59.33
CA HIS A 247 -34.22 -10.03 -58.70
C HIS A 247 -34.09 -10.35 -57.21
N LEU A 248 -32.87 -10.20 -56.69
CA LEU A 248 -32.64 -10.01 -55.26
C LEU A 248 -32.52 -8.51 -54.97
N LEU A 249 -33.50 -7.97 -54.24
CA LEU A 249 -33.61 -6.53 -53.94
C LEU A 249 -33.17 -6.23 -52.50
N PRO A 250 -32.50 -5.09 -52.24
CA PRO A 250 -32.15 -4.67 -50.88
C PRO A 250 -33.38 -4.25 -50.08
N GLU A 251 -33.47 -4.71 -48.83
CA GLU A 251 -34.41 -4.23 -47.81
C GLU A 251 -33.73 -3.27 -46.82
N TYR A 252 -32.49 -3.58 -46.42
CA TYR A 252 -31.74 -2.79 -45.44
C TYR A 252 -30.23 -2.96 -45.66
N ILE A 253 -29.44 -1.98 -45.24
CA ILE A 253 -27.98 -2.01 -45.28
C ILE A 253 -27.46 -1.56 -43.91
N PHE A 254 -26.57 -2.36 -43.33
CA PHE A 254 -25.75 -1.96 -42.18
C PHE A 254 -24.41 -1.45 -42.69
N ASP A 255 -24.11 -0.17 -42.49
CA ASP A 255 -22.78 0.40 -42.72
C ASP A 255 -21.85 0.16 -41.52
N GLY A 256 -20.58 -0.16 -41.78
CA GLY A 256 -19.58 -0.41 -40.75
C GLY A 256 -18.95 0.85 -40.17
N GLU A 257 -18.70 0.84 -38.87
CA GLU A 257 -17.86 1.84 -38.20
C GLU A 257 -16.36 1.62 -38.47
N GLY A 258 -15.61 2.72 -38.59
CA GLY A 258 -14.14 2.71 -38.73
C GLY A 258 -13.65 2.48 -40.18
N LEU A 259 -12.66 3.27 -40.61
CA LEU A 259 -12.03 3.09 -41.92
C LEU A 259 -11.28 1.76 -41.97
N ALA A 260 -11.46 1.01 -43.07
CA ALA A 260 -10.86 -0.29 -43.32
C ALA A 260 -11.14 -1.38 -42.26
N SER A 261 -12.26 -1.29 -41.53
CA SER A 261 -12.60 -2.26 -40.47
C SER A 261 -12.99 -3.66 -40.96
N SER A 262 -13.24 -3.83 -42.27
CA SER A 262 -13.74 -5.05 -42.90
C SER A 262 -15.07 -5.53 -42.30
N PHE A 263 -15.97 -4.60 -41.99
CA PHE A 263 -17.29 -4.91 -41.45
C PHE A 263 -18.13 -5.73 -42.45
N GLY A 264 -18.59 -6.91 -42.03
CA GLY A 264 -19.23 -7.90 -42.92
C GLY A 264 -18.28 -8.98 -43.43
N TYR A 265 -17.06 -9.09 -42.90
CA TYR A 265 -16.12 -10.17 -43.26
C TYR A 265 -16.73 -11.56 -43.02
N ASP A 266 -17.44 -11.73 -41.91
CA ASP A 266 -18.26 -12.91 -41.62
C ASP A 266 -19.56 -12.49 -40.92
N VAL A 267 -20.60 -13.31 -41.04
CA VAL A 267 -21.93 -13.06 -40.49
C VAL A 267 -22.52 -14.31 -39.84
N ALA A 268 -23.39 -14.11 -38.85
CA ALA A 268 -24.24 -15.15 -38.26
C ALA A 268 -25.61 -14.61 -37.86
N VAL A 269 -26.63 -15.44 -38.04
CA VAL A 269 -28.04 -15.14 -37.76
C VAL A 269 -28.55 -16.07 -36.65
N ALA A 270 -28.98 -15.51 -35.53
CA ALA A 270 -29.38 -16.24 -34.32
C ALA A 270 -30.44 -15.45 -33.53
N ASP A 271 -31.38 -16.13 -32.87
CA ASP A 271 -32.37 -15.52 -31.96
C ASP A 271 -31.80 -15.52 -30.53
N LEU A 272 -30.96 -14.54 -30.18
CA LEU A 272 -30.14 -14.57 -28.96
C LEU A 272 -30.97 -14.24 -27.71
N ASN A 273 -32.05 -13.48 -27.86
CA ASN A 273 -32.99 -13.11 -26.80
C ASN A 273 -34.20 -14.05 -26.65
N LYS A 274 -34.38 -15.00 -27.57
CA LYS A 274 -35.50 -15.94 -27.66
C LYS A 274 -36.87 -15.29 -27.83
N ASP A 275 -36.96 -14.11 -28.45
CA ASP A 275 -38.24 -13.48 -28.83
C ASP A 275 -38.81 -14.02 -30.16
N GLY A 276 -38.05 -14.89 -30.83
CA GLY A 276 -38.43 -15.56 -32.07
C GLY A 276 -38.11 -14.77 -33.33
N TRP A 277 -37.63 -13.52 -33.23
CA TRP A 277 -36.96 -12.83 -34.33
C TRP A 277 -35.48 -13.25 -34.37
N GLN A 278 -34.82 -13.09 -35.51
CA GLN A 278 -33.41 -13.41 -35.66
C GLN A 278 -32.59 -12.12 -35.54
N ASP A 279 -31.67 -12.09 -34.59
CA ASP A 279 -30.62 -11.09 -34.46
C ASP A 279 -29.52 -11.35 -35.50
N ILE A 280 -28.71 -10.32 -35.77
CA ILE A 280 -27.60 -10.38 -36.73
C ILE A 280 -26.30 -10.06 -36.01
N VAL A 281 -25.30 -10.93 -36.16
CA VAL A 281 -23.96 -10.74 -35.62
C VAL A 281 -22.97 -10.59 -36.78
N ILE A 282 -22.20 -9.50 -36.77
CA ILE A 282 -21.36 -9.07 -37.89
C ILE A 282 -19.91 -8.93 -37.43
N GLY A 283 -19.01 -9.62 -38.14
CA GLY A 283 -17.56 -9.54 -37.93
C GLY A 283 -16.92 -8.32 -38.62
N ALA A 284 -16.02 -7.64 -37.90
CA ALA A 284 -15.18 -6.55 -38.40
C ALA A 284 -13.71 -6.78 -37.93
N PRO A 285 -13.01 -7.80 -38.45
CA PRO A 285 -11.71 -8.24 -37.95
C PRO A 285 -10.57 -7.24 -38.12
N GLN A 286 -10.75 -6.20 -38.93
CA GLN A 286 -9.75 -5.15 -39.14
C GLN A 286 -10.12 -3.83 -38.42
N TYR A 287 -11.21 -3.81 -37.64
CA TYR A 287 -11.53 -2.69 -36.76
C TYR A 287 -10.36 -2.43 -35.79
N PHE A 288 -9.92 -1.18 -35.68
CA PHE A 288 -8.81 -0.81 -34.82
C PHE A 288 -9.15 0.43 -34.00
N ASP A 289 -8.96 0.33 -32.68
CA ASP A 289 -9.05 1.47 -31.75
C ASP A 289 -7.71 1.60 -31.02
N ARG A 290 -6.96 2.65 -31.36
CA ARG A 290 -5.61 2.89 -30.84
C ARG A 290 -5.63 3.17 -29.33
N ASP A 291 -6.64 3.88 -28.86
CA ASP A 291 -6.67 4.41 -27.49
C ASP A 291 -7.31 3.39 -26.52
N GLY A 292 -8.03 2.39 -27.05
CA GLY A 292 -8.51 1.20 -26.32
C GLY A 292 -7.71 -0.10 -26.53
N GLU A 293 -6.61 -0.08 -27.29
CA GLU A 293 -5.83 -1.25 -27.74
C GLU A 293 -6.68 -2.40 -28.34
N VAL A 294 -7.71 -2.06 -29.14
CA VAL A 294 -8.63 -3.04 -29.75
C VAL A 294 -8.12 -3.49 -31.12
N GLY A 295 -8.05 -4.81 -31.36
CA GLY A 295 -7.74 -5.42 -32.65
C GLY A 295 -8.85 -6.36 -33.13
N GLY A 296 -9.73 -5.87 -33.98
CA GLY A 296 -10.95 -6.55 -34.42
C GLY A 296 -12.14 -6.31 -33.50
N ALA A 297 -13.34 -6.33 -34.06
CA ALA A 297 -14.60 -6.18 -33.33
C ALA A 297 -15.71 -7.05 -33.92
N VAL A 298 -16.74 -7.30 -33.11
CA VAL A 298 -18.00 -7.91 -33.53
C VAL A 298 -19.17 -7.03 -33.10
N TYR A 299 -20.14 -6.84 -33.99
CA TYR A 299 -21.32 -6.02 -33.76
C TYR A 299 -22.57 -6.90 -33.74
N VAL A 300 -23.29 -6.92 -32.61
CA VAL A 300 -24.52 -7.69 -32.40
C VAL A 300 -25.72 -6.74 -32.49
N TYR A 301 -26.55 -6.90 -33.51
CA TYR A 301 -27.77 -6.13 -33.74
C TYR A 301 -29.00 -6.93 -33.29
N ILE A 302 -29.54 -6.59 -32.11
CA ILE A 302 -30.75 -7.22 -31.57
C ILE A 302 -32.01 -6.71 -32.29
N ASN A 303 -32.83 -7.62 -32.77
CA ASN A 303 -33.90 -7.34 -33.73
C ASN A 303 -35.12 -6.66 -33.08
N GLN A 304 -35.52 -5.48 -33.59
CA GLN A 304 -36.70 -4.76 -33.10
C GLN A 304 -37.98 -5.07 -33.91
N GLN A 305 -38.20 -6.36 -34.17
CA GLN A 305 -39.34 -6.89 -34.94
C GLN A 305 -39.33 -6.42 -36.41
N GLY A 306 -38.21 -6.67 -37.10
CA GLY A 306 -37.97 -6.29 -38.50
C GLY A 306 -37.55 -4.83 -38.73
N ARG A 307 -37.58 -3.99 -37.68
CA ARG A 307 -37.35 -2.53 -37.77
C ARG A 307 -35.92 -2.15 -37.42
N TRP A 308 -35.03 -2.18 -38.40
CA TRP A 308 -33.59 -1.99 -38.19
C TRP A 308 -33.14 -0.53 -37.99
N ASN A 309 -33.88 0.46 -38.50
CA ASN A 309 -33.50 1.88 -38.55
C ASN A 309 -33.02 2.52 -37.22
N ASN A 310 -33.44 1.99 -36.07
CA ASN A 310 -33.09 2.51 -34.73
C ASN A 310 -32.31 1.50 -33.87
N VAL A 311 -31.91 0.35 -34.42
CA VAL A 311 -31.16 -0.68 -33.70
C VAL A 311 -29.71 -0.24 -33.55
N LYS A 312 -29.29 0.02 -32.31
CA LYS A 312 -27.87 0.23 -31.98
C LYS A 312 -27.19 -1.11 -31.71
N PRO A 313 -26.00 -1.38 -32.29
CA PRO A 313 -25.29 -2.62 -32.04
C PRO A 313 -24.68 -2.66 -30.64
N ILE A 314 -24.66 -3.86 -30.05
CA ILE A 314 -23.78 -4.18 -28.93
C ILE A 314 -22.42 -4.57 -29.52
N ARG A 315 -21.36 -3.80 -29.22
CA ARG A 315 -20.01 -4.06 -29.72
C ARG A 315 -19.22 -4.92 -28.75
N LEU A 316 -18.68 -6.03 -29.25
CA LEU A 316 -17.69 -6.87 -28.58
C LEU A 316 -16.31 -6.53 -29.16
N ASN A 317 -15.35 -6.19 -28.30
CA ASN A 317 -14.00 -5.77 -28.70
C ASN A 317 -13.02 -6.96 -28.60
N GLY A 318 -12.14 -7.08 -29.60
CA GLY A 318 -10.98 -7.96 -29.55
C GLY A 318 -9.82 -7.42 -28.73
N THR A 319 -8.90 -8.33 -28.39
CA THR A 319 -7.54 -7.99 -27.98
C THR A 319 -6.75 -7.39 -29.14
N LYS A 320 -5.71 -6.59 -28.82
CA LYS A 320 -4.82 -5.96 -29.79
C LYS A 320 -4.29 -6.94 -30.84
N ASP A 321 -4.28 -6.51 -32.10
CA ASP A 321 -3.78 -7.25 -33.28
C ASP A 321 -4.40 -8.65 -33.54
N SER A 322 -5.42 -9.06 -32.78
CA SER A 322 -5.94 -10.44 -32.77
C SER A 322 -6.81 -10.86 -33.97
N MET A 323 -7.32 -9.88 -34.73
CA MET A 323 -8.37 -10.01 -35.73
C MET A 323 -9.65 -10.70 -35.21
N PHE A 324 -10.05 -10.37 -33.98
CA PHE A 324 -11.32 -10.81 -33.40
C PHE A 324 -12.51 -10.47 -34.31
N GLY A 325 -13.33 -11.47 -34.61
CA GLY A 325 -14.47 -11.32 -35.53
C GLY A 325 -14.19 -11.78 -36.95
N ILE A 326 -13.06 -12.45 -37.22
CA ILE A 326 -12.79 -13.05 -38.54
C ILE A 326 -13.68 -14.26 -38.83
N ALA A 327 -14.13 -14.93 -37.77
CA ALA A 327 -15.11 -16.00 -37.80
C ALA A 327 -16.13 -15.73 -36.69
N VAL A 328 -17.42 -15.74 -37.03
CA VAL A 328 -18.55 -15.46 -36.15
C VAL A 328 -19.61 -16.50 -36.46
N LYS A 329 -19.94 -17.39 -35.51
CA LYS A 329 -20.89 -18.48 -35.77
C LYS A 329 -21.85 -18.70 -34.60
N ASN A 330 -23.12 -18.90 -34.95
CA ASN A 330 -24.14 -19.46 -34.06
C ASN A 330 -23.74 -20.91 -33.74
N ILE A 331 -23.56 -21.23 -32.45
CA ILE A 331 -23.15 -22.56 -31.99
C ILE A 331 -24.31 -23.36 -31.36
N GLY A 332 -25.53 -22.83 -31.43
CA GLY A 332 -26.70 -23.37 -30.74
C GLY A 332 -26.72 -23.00 -29.25
N ASP A 333 -27.74 -23.47 -28.55
CA ASP A 333 -27.86 -23.38 -27.09
C ASP A 333 -26.88 -24.39 -26.46
N ILE A 334 -25.63 -23.96 -26.25
CA ILE A 334 -24.50 -24.83 -25.85
C ILE A 334 -24.58 -25.23 -24.39
N ASN A 335 -25.31 -24.44 -23.59
CA ASN A 335 -25.42 -24.59 -22.15
C ASN A 335 -26.79 -25.18 -21.71
N GLN A 336 -27.74 -25.29 -22.65
CA GLN A 336 -29.13 -25.71 -22.50
C GLN A 336 -30.00 -24.79 -21.62
N ASP A 337 -29.61 -23.57 -21.28
CA ASP A 337 -30.40 -22.65 -20.44
C ASP A 337 -31.68 -22.17 -21.13
N GLY A 338 -31.65 -22.09 -22.47
CA GLY A 338 -32.75 -21.70 -23.34
C GLY A 338 -32.35 -20.71 -24.44
N TYR A 339 -31.18 -20.06 -24.37
CA TYR A 339 -30.76 -19.05 -25.35
C TYR A 339 -29.66 -19.60 -26.29
N PRO A 340 -29.74 -19.39 -27.61
CA PRO A 340 -28.66 -19.68 -28.54
C PRO A 340 -27.41 -18.84 -28.26
N ASP A 341 -26.25 -19.49 -28.32
CA ASP A 341 -24.95 -18.89 -28.03
C ASP A 341 -24.15 -18.65 -29.32
N ILE A 342 -23.08 -17.85 -29.23
CA ILE A 342 -22.15 -17.61 -30.35
C ILE A 342 -20.69 -17.91 -29.98
N ALA A 343 -19.92 -18.30 -30.99
CA ALA A 343 -18.48 -18.35 -30.94
C ALA A 343 -17.86 -17.32 -31.88
N VAL A 344 -16.81 -16.64 -31.40
CA VAL A 344 -16.04 -15.65 -32.17
C VAL A 344 -14.57 -16.05 -32.22
N GLY A 345 -14.01 -16.12 -33.42
CA GLY A 345 -12.60 -16.42 -33.67
C GLY A 345 -11.70 -15.19 -33.62
N ALA A 346 -10.49 -15.37 -33.08
CA ALA A 346 -9.42 -14.40 -33.00
C ALA A 346 -8.05 -15.08 -33.23
N PRO A 347 -7.74 -15.51 -34.47
CA PRO A 347 -6.63 -16.42 -34.77
C PRO A 347 -5.23 -15.82 -34.61
N TYR A 348 -5.11 -14.51 -34.38
CA TYR A 348 -3.82 -13.85 -34.14
C TYR A 348 -3.60 -13.49 -32.66
N ASP A 349 -4.52 -13.86 -31.75
CA ASP A 349 -4.32 -13.71 -30.30
C ASP A 349 -3.48 -14.87 -29.73
N ASP A 350 -2.22 -14.62 -29.39
CA ASP A 350 -1.20 -15.64 -29.06
C ASP A 350 -1.04 -16.70 -30.18
N MET A 351 -1.58 -17.91 -30.00
CA MET A 351 -1.63 -18.98 -31.02
C MET A 351 -2.96 -18.99 -31.80
N GLY A 352 -3.84 -18.05 -31.49
CA GLY A 352 -5.24 -18.01 -31.88
C GLY A 352 -6.15 -18.49 -30.75
N LYS A 353 -7.30 -17.81 -30.60
CA LYS A 353 -8.32 -18.09 -29.57
C LYS A 353 -9.73 -18.11 -30.18
N VAL A 354 -10.65 -18.78 -29.49
CA VAL A 354 -12.09 -18.68 -29.73
C VAL A 354 -12.80 -18.28 -28.44
N PHE A 355 -13.63 -17.25 -28.52
CA PHE A 355 -14.40 -16.70 -27.42
C PHE A 355 -15.85 -17.16 -27.53
N ILE A 356 -16.38 -17.76 -26.46
CA ILE A 356 -17.77 -18.19 -26.35
C ILE A 356 -18.55 -17.11 -25.59
N TYR A 357 -19.65 -16.64 -26.17
CA TYR A 357 -20.55 -15.65 -25.57
C TYR A 357 -21.96 -16.24 -25.51
N HIS A 358 -22.58 -16.22 -24.32
CA HIS A 358 -23.92 -16.77 -24.17
C HIS A 358 -25.01 -15.78 -24.61
N GLY A 359 -26.09 -16.33 -25.17
CA GLY A 359 -27.37 -15.63 -25.32
C GLY A 359 -27.98 -15.27 -23.95
N SER A 360 -29.01 -14.43 -23.94
CA SER A 360 -29.67 -13.99 -22.71
C SER A 360 -30.99 -13.27 -22.99
N PRO A 361 -31.90 -13.11 -22.02
CA PRO A 361 -33.12 -12.30 -22.19
C PRO A 361 -32.89 -10.85 -22.66
N ASN A 362 -31.66 -10.34 -22.52
CA ASN A 362 -31.25 -8.99 -22.91
C ASN A 362 -30.47 -8.96 -24.24
N GLY A 363 -30.54 -10.02 -25.05
CA GLY A 363 -29.68 -10.22 -26.23
C GLY A 363 -28.49 -11.09 -25.88
N ILE A 364 -27.34 -10.50 -25.56
CA ILE A 364 -26.08 -11.23 -25.37
C ILE A 364 -25.33 -10.82 -24.09
N ASN A 365 -24.67 -11.77 -23.43
CA ASN A 365 -23.70 -11.45 -22.39
C ASN A 365 -22.42 -10.88 -23.04
N THR A 366 -22.05 -9.64 -22.70
CA THR A 366 -20.88 -8.97 -23.29
C THR A 366 -19.54 -9.46 -22.75
N LYS A 367 -19.52 -10.33 -21.73
CA LYS A 367 -18.31 -11.00 -21.25
C LYS A 367 -18.27 -12.44 -21.78
N PRO A 368 -17.13 -12.90 -22.33
CA PRO A 368 -17.01 -14.28 -22.77
C PRO A 368 -17.12 -15.21 -21.56
N THR A 369 -17.98 -16.22 -21.68
CA THR A 369 -18.22 -17.22 -20.62
C THR A 369 -17.17 -18.31 -20.63
N GLN A 370 -16.59 -18.57 -21.81
CA GLN A 370 -15.43 -19.45 -21.99
C GLN A 370 -14.52 -18.95 -23.10
N ILE A 371 -13.21 -19.19 -22.95
CA ILE A 371 -12.18 -18.93 -23.97
C ILE A 371 -11.48 -20.26 -24.25
N LEU A 372 -11.37 -20.61 -25.52
CA LEU A 372 -10.64 -21.78 -26.01
C LEU A 372 -9.29 -21.29 -26.54
N GLU A 373 -8.19 -21.78 -25.94
CA GLU A 373 -6.83 -21.42 -26.34
C GLU A 373 -6.26 -22.42 -27.37
N GLY A 374 -5.71 -21.90 -28.47
CA GLY A 374 -5.10 -22.69 -29.53
C GLY A 374 -3.77 -23.32 -29.13
N LYS A 375 -3.48 -24.51 -29.68
CA LYS A 375 -2.16 -25.16 -29.62
C LYS A 375 -1.38 -25.14 -30.94
N SER A 376 -2.04 -24.75 -32.03
CA SER A 376 -1.46 -24.56 -33.36
C SER A 376 -1.78 -23.14 -33.84
N PRO A 377 -0.87 -22.42 -34.53
CA PRO A 377 -1.09 -21.04 -34.94
C PRO A 377 -2.33 -20.86 -35.80
N TYR A 378 -2.95 -19.69 -35.74
CA TYR A 378 -4.19 -19.35 -36.47
C TYR A 378 -5.42 -20.16 -36.04
N PHE A 379 -5.44 -20.68 -34.82
CA PHE A 379 -6.61 -21.37 -34.24
C PHE A 379 -7.80 -20.41 -34.08
N GLY A 380 -8.97 -20.79 -34.58
CA GLY A 380 -10.14 -19.90 -34.62
C GLY A 380 -10.33 -19.18 -35.96
N TYR A 381 -9.55 -19.51 -36.98
CA TYR A 381 -9.77 -18.99 -38.34
C TYR A 381 -11.10 -19.49 -38.96
N SER A 382 -11.53 -20.70 -38.60
CA SER A 382 -12.85 -21.23 -38.95
C SER A 382 -13.48 -21.93 -37.76
N ILE A 383 -14.81 -21.92 -37.70
CA ILE A 383 -15.61 -22.49 -36.60
C ILE A 383 -16.84 -23.18 -37.20
N ALA A 384 -17.24 -24.32 -36.63
CA ALA A 384 -18.55 -24.92 -36.84
C ALA A 384 -19.13 -25.40 -35.50
N GLY A 385 -20.44 -25.34 -35.35
CA GLY A 385 -21.15 -25.73 -34.12
C GLY A 385 -22.62 -26.02 -34.41
N ASN A 386 -23.49 -25.84 -33.41
CA ASN A 386 -24.94 -26.07 -33.51
C ASN A 386 -25.32 -27.52 -33.90
N MET A 387 -24.42 -28.48 -33.64
CA MET A 387 -24.70 -29.91 -33.77
C MET A 387 -23.97 -30.69 -32.67
N ASP A 388 -24.74 -31.41 -31.87
CA ASP A 388 -24.27 -32.48 -30.97
C ASP A 388 -23.60 -33.58 -31.82
N LEU A 389 -22.32 -33.89 -31.63
CA LEU A 389 -21.61 -34.92 -32.41
C LEU A 389 -21.64 -36.29 -31.70
N ASP A 390 -21.50 -36.34 -30.37
CA ASP A 390 -21.34 -37.61 -29.63
C ASP A 390 -22.62 -38.21 -29.03
N ARG A 391 -23.77 -37.53 -29.22
CA ARG A 391 -25.13 -37.88 -28.78
C ARG A 391 -25.43 -37.60 -27.31
N ASN A 392 -24.68 -36.71 -26.66
CA ASN A 392 -24.95 -36.28 -25.28
C ASN A 392 -26.13 -35.28 -25.12
N SER A 393 -26.73 -34.80 -26.23
CA SER A 393 -27.80 -33.79 -26.31
C SER A 393 -27.40 -32.32 -26.16
N TYR A 394 -26.11 -31.99 -26.04
CA TYR A 394 -25.59 -30.62 -26.08
C TYR A 394 -24.83 -30.39 -27.41
N PRO A 395 -24.96 -29.21 -28.07
CA PRO A 395 -24.18 -28.89 -29.27
C PRO A 395 -22.67 -28.95 -29.02
N ASP A 396 -21.91 -29.55 -29.93
CA ASP A 396 -20.43 -29.57 -29.88
C ASP A 396 -19.84 -28.49 -30.80
N VAL A 397 -18.57 -28.11 -30.56
CA VAL A 397 -17.88 -27.05 -31.33
C VAL A 397 -16.58 -27.56 -31.94
N ALA A 398 -16.45 -27.39 -33.25
CA ALA A 398 -15.23 -27.64 -34.01
C ALA A 398 -14.55 -26.32 -34.40
N VAL A 399 -13.23 -26.26 -34.21
CA VAL A 399 -12.40 -25.08 -34.51
C VAL A 399 -11.25 -25.47 -35.42
N GLY A 400 -11.09 -24.72 -36.51
CA GLY A 400 -10.03 -24.89 -37.50
C GLY A 400 -8.84 -23.96 -37.26
N SER A 401 -7.69 -24.38 -37.78
CA SER A 401 -6.43 -23.64 -37.81
C SER A 401 -5.86 -23.68 -39.22
N LEU A 402 -5.26 -22.58 -39.68
CA LEU A 402 -4.51 -22.56 -40.95
C LEU A 402 -3.21 -23.39 -40.90
N SER A 403 -2.83 -23.90 -39.72
CA SER A 403 -1.71 -24.80 -39.51
C SER A 403 -2.17 -26.27 -39.59
N ASP A 404 -2.81 -26.61 -40.71
CA ASP A 404 -3.25 -27.97 -41.12
C ASP A 404 -3.95 -28.79 -40.02
N SER A 405 -4.72 -28.15 -39.13
CA SER A 405 -5.29 -28.81 -37.95
C SER A 405 -6.70 -28.34 -37.59
N VAL A 406 -7.46 -29.27 -37.00
CA VAL A 406 -8.82 -29.08 -36.51
C VAL A 406 -8.94 -29.69 -35.11
N THR A 407 -9.62 -28.98 -34.22
CA THR A 407 -9.85 -29.39 -32.83
C THR A 407 -11.35 -29.37 -32.54
N VAL A 408 -11.90 -30.47 -32.04
CA VAL A 408 -13.30 -30.59 -31.63
C VAL A 408 -13.37 -30.65 -30.11
N PHE A 409 -14.11 -29.70 -29.55
CA PHE A 409 -14.44 -29.61 -28.14
C PHE A 409 -15.85 -30.15 -27.95
N ARG A 410 -16.02 -31.07 -27.01
CA ARG A 410 -17.32 -31.67 -26.71
C ARG A 410 -17.95 -30.99 -25.49
N SER A 411 -19.26 -30.77 -25.54
CA SER A 411 -19.99 -30.06 -24.49
C SER A 411 -20.28 -30.95 -23.29
N ARG A 412 -19.96 -30.44 -22.09
CA ARG A 412 -20.28 -31.11 -20.82
C ARG A 412 -21.73 -30.84 -20.44
N PRO A 413 -22.49 -31.87 -20.03
CA PRO A 413 -23.83 -31.67 -19.50
C PRO A 413 -23.83 -30.74 -18.28
N VAL A 414 -24.64 -29.70 -18.33
CA VAL A 414 -24.72 -28.67 -17.28
C VAL A 414 -25.71 -29.12 -16.22
N ILE A 415 -25.26 -29.14 -14.97
CA ILE A 415 -26.09 -29.50 -13.82
C ILE A 415 -26.22 -28.34 -12.83
N ASN A 416 -27.45 -28.12 -12.39
CA ASN A 416 -27.79 -27.24 -11.29
C ASN A 416 -27.81 -28.09 -10.01
N ILE A 417 -27.12 -27.67 -8.94
CA ILE A 417 -27.20 -28.34 -7.63
C ILE A 417 -27.74 -27.35 -6.61
N GLN A 418 -28.99 -27.57 -6.22
CA GLN A 418 -29.62 -26.87 -5.10
C GLN A 418 -28.97 -27.34 -3.79
N LYS A 419 -28.61 -26.37 -2.94
CA LYS A 419 -27.84 -26.57 -1.70
C LYS A 419 -28.69 -26.01 -0.55
N THR A 420 -29.08 -26.84 0.41
CA THR A 420 -29.91 -26.41 1.55
C THR A 420 -29.23 -26.77 2.87
N VAL A 421 -29.03 -25.78 3.74
CA VAL A 421 -28.39 -25.95 5.05
C VAL A 421 -29.40 -25.68 6.16
N THR A 422 -29.60 -26.66 7.02
CA THR A 422 -30.45 -26.60 8.22
C THR A 422 -29.59 -26.85 9.45
N ILE A 423 -29.80 -26.05 10.49
CA ILE A 423 -28.99 -26.08 11.72
C ILE A 423 -29.95 -26.20 12.90
N THR A 424 -29.59 -26.99 13.92
CA THR A 424 -30.48 -27.25 15.06
C THR A 424 -29.68 -27.38 16.38
N PRO A 425 -29.96 -26.55 17.40
CA PRO A 425 -30.82 -25.35 17.36
C PRO A 425 -30.29 -24.30 16.36
N ASP A 426 -31.15 -23.34 16.00
CA ASP A 426 -30.83 -22.20 15.13
C ASP A 426 -30.23 -21.00 15.89
N THR A 427 -30.34 -20.99 17.22
CA THR A 427 -29.68 -20.04 18.13
C THR A 427 -28.85 -20.74 19.21
N ILE A 428 -27.78 -20.10 19.67
CA ILE A 428 -26.88 -20.57 20.73
C ILE A 428 -27.22 -19.87 22.06
N ASP A 429 -27.85 -20.57 23.00
CA ASP A 429 -27.96 -20.14 24.41
C ASP A 429 -26.71 -20.62 25.17
N LEU A 430 -25.97 -19.69 25.79
CA LEU A 430 -24.72 -20.00 26.52
C LEU A 430 -24.92 -20.57 27.92
N ARG A 431 -26.15 -20.54 28.46
CA ARG A 431 -26.51 -21.12 29.77
C ARG A 431 -26.94 -22.58 29.64
N GLN A 432 -27.61 -22.92 28.54
CA GLN A 432 -28.17 -24.25 28.30
C GLN A 432 -27.10 -25.23 27.80
N LYS A 433 -26.29 -25.74 28.73
CA LYS A 433 -25.32 -26.80 28.43
C LYS A 433 -26.03 -28.11 28.03
N THR A 434 -25.79 -28.52 26.79
CA THR A 434 -26.31 -29.74 26.17
C THR A 434 -25.36 -30.92 26.47
N LEU A 435 -25.89 -32.09 26.83
CA LEU A 435 -25.08 -33.30 27.00
C LEU A 435 -24.60 -33.85 25.64
N CYS A 436 -23.49 -33.32 25.13
CA CYS A 436 -22.90 -33.76 23.86
C CYS A 436 -21.37 -33.76 23.80
N GLY A 437 -20.68 -33.66 24.94
CA GLY A 437 -19.22 -33.84 25.05
C GLY A 437 -18.35 -32.70 24.49
N ALA A 438 -18.95 -31.62 23.96
CA ALA A 438 -18.24 -30.42 23.56
C ALA A 438 -17.55 -29.74 24.78
N PRO A 439 -16.38 -29.08 24.63
CA PRO A 439 -15.69 -28.41 25.74
C PRO A 439 -16.56 -27.39 26.49
N SER A 440 -17.24 -26.50 25.76
CA SER A 440 -18.19 -25.54 26.33
C SER A 440 -19.44 -26.18 26.98
N GLY A 441 -19.71 -27.45 26.66
CA GLY A 441 -20.99 -28.10 26.87
C GLY A 441 -22.06 -27.70 25.83
N ILE A 442 -21.70 -27.11 24.69
CA ILE A 442 -22.66 -26.63 23.68
C ILE A 442 -22.28 -27.14 22.28
N CYS A 443 -23.30 -27.60 21.55
CA CYS A 443 -23.17 -28.19 20.22
C CYS A 443 -24.38 -27.89 19.35
N LEU A 444 -24.18 -27.98 18.03
CA LEU A 444 -25.19 -27.72 17.00
C LEU A 444 -25.16 -28.89 16.00
N LYS A 445 -26.32 -29.41 15.62
CA LYS A 445 -26.45 -30.33 14.49
C LYS A 445 -26.48 -29.52 13.21
N VAL A 446 -25.54 -29.78 12.30
CA VAL A 446 -25.45 -29.11 11.00
C VAL A 446 -25.77 -30.14 9.93
N LYS A 447 -26.83 -29.91 9.16
CA LYS A 447 -27.27 -30.78 8.08
C LYS A 447 -27.32 -30.01 6.77
N ALA A 448 -26.56 -30.48 5.78
CA ALA A 448 -26.59 -29.98 4.42
C ALA A 448 -27.18 -31.05 3.49
N CYS A 449 -28.15 -30.67 2.68
CA CYS A 449 -28.74 -31.52 1.65
C CYS A 449 -28.49 -30.92 0.26
N PHE A 450 -28.24 -31.80 -0.70
CA PHE A 450 -27.95 -31.50 -2.10
C PHE A 450 -28.97 -32.22 -2.98
N GLU A 451 -29.47 -31.52 -3.99
CA GLU A 451 -30.40 -32.03 -5.00
C GLU A 451 -29.96 -31.49 -6.36
N TYR A 452 -29.83 -32.36 -7.38
CA TYR A 452 -29.47 -31.89 -8.72
C TYR A 452 -30.65 -31.92 -9.70
N THR A 453 -30.60 -30.99 -10.65
CA THR A 453 -31.43 -30.97 -11.85
C THR A 453 -30.57 -30.71 -13.08
N ALA A 454 -30.99 -31.21 -14.23
CA ALA A 454 -30.24 -31.14 -15.48
C ALA A 454 -31.20 -31.11 -16.69
N LYS A 455 -30.72 -30.58 -17.81
CA LYS A 455 -31.40 -30.66 -19.10
C LYS A 455 -30.62 -31.58 -20.05
N PRO A 456 -31.27 -32.22 -21.04
CA PRO A 456 -32.72 -32.47 -21.10
C PRO A 456 -33.18 -33.34 -19.93
N THR A 457 -34.49 -33.45 -19.71
CA THR A 457 -35.07 -34.22 -18.58
C THR A 457 -34.76 -35.73 -18.61
N GLY A 458 -34.28 -36.25 -19.73
CA GLY A 458 -33.77 -37.63 -19.85
C GLY A 458 -32.36 -37.84 -19.29
N TYR A 459 -31.57 -36.77 -19.08
CA TYR A 459 -30.23 -36.88 -18.50
C TYR A 459 -30.31 -37.16 -17.01
N ASN A 460 -30.14 -38.43 -16.63
CA ASN A 460 -30.41 -38.92 -15.27
C ASN A 460 -29.32 -39.90 -14.74
N PRO A 461 -28.02 -39.56 -14.82
CA PRO A 461 -26.94 -40.41 -14.31
C PRO A 461 -26.85 -40.39 -12.78
N SER A 462 -26.05 -41.30 -12.23
CA SER A 462 -25.62 -41.24 -10.83
C SER A 462 -24.36 -40.38 -10.71
N ILE A 463 -24.38 -39.36 -9.86
CA ILE A 463 -23.29 -38.38 -9.75
C ILE A 463 -22.69 -38.43 -8.33
N SER A 464 -21.41 -38.83 -8.21
CA SER A 464 -20.65 -38.67 -6.95
C SER A 464 -20.22 -37.22 -6.74
N ILE A 465 -20.49 -36.70 -5.56
CA ILE A 465 -20.11 -35.35 -5.13
C ILE A 465 -19.35 -35.39 -3.81
N LEU A 466 -18.41 -34.47 -3.64
CA LEU A 466 -17.79 -34.16 -2.35
C LEU A 466 -18.51 -32.97 -1.74
N GLY A 467 -19.36 -33.22 -0.75
CA GLY A 467 -19.94 -32.18 0.10
C GLY A 467 -18.91 -31.70 1.11
N THR A 468 -18.70 -30.39 1.20
CA THR A 468 -17.87 -29.75 2.23
C THR A 468 -18.73 -28.82 3.08
N LEU A 469 -18.70 -29.03 4.40
CA LEU A 469 -19.16 -28.07 5.41
C LEU A 469 -17.94 -27.34 5.98
N GLU A 470 -18.03 -26.02 6.12
CA GLU A 470 -16.94 -25.17 6.60
C GLU A 470 -17.49 -23.98 7.41
N ALA A 471 -17.08 -23.86 8.67
CA ALA A 471 -17.47 -22.71 9.50
C ALA A 471 -16.39 -21.61 9.50
N GLU A 472 -16.83 -20.38 9.74
CA GLU A 472 -15.99 -19.21 10.04
C GLU A 472 -14.84 -18.95 9.03
N LYS A 473 -15.07 -19.24 7.75
CA LYS A 473 -14.10 -19.13 6.65
C LYS A 473 -13.39 -17.77 6.60
N GLU A 474 -14.16 -16.68 6.56
CA GLU A 474 -13.63 -15.32 6.44
C GLU A 474 -12.96 -14.83 7.74
N ARG A 475 -13.44 -15.30 8.91
CA ARG A 475 -12.80 -15.04 10.21
C ARG A 475 -11.38 -15.63 10.24
N ARG A 476 -11.21 -16.88 9.77
CA ARG A 476 -9.89 -17.52 9.66
C ARG A 476 -8.97 -16.83 8.66
N LYS A 477 -9.47 -16.37 7.50
CA LYS A 477 -8.67 -15.53 6.57
C LYS A 477 -8.16 -14.25 7.22
N SER A 478 -8.93 -13.68 8.15
CA SER A 478 -8.58 -12.49 8.92
C SER A 478 -7.60 -12.76 10.08
N GLY A 479 -7.03 -13.97 10.17
CA GLY A 479 -6.08 -14.37 11.22
C GLY A 479 -6.72 -14.66 12.59
N LEU A 480 -8.05 -14.59 12.70
CA LEU A 480 -8.76 -14.85 13.95
C LEU A 480 -9.04 -16.34 14.13
N SER A 481 -8.90 -16.84 15.36
CA SER A 481 -9.23 -18.24 15.71
C SER A 481 -10.72 -18.53 15.54
N SER A 482 -11.02 -19.78 15.15
CA SER A 482 -12.38 -20.31 15.09
C SER A 482 -12.95 -20.45 16.51
N ARG A 483 -14.22 -20.08 16.68
CA ARG A 483 -15.02 -20.28 17.90
C ARG A 483 -15.63 -21.68 17.98
N VAL A 484 -15.56 -22.44 16.88
CA VAL A 484 -16.21 -23.74 16.70
C VAL A 484 -15.27 -24.77 16.06
N GLN A 485 -15.61 -26.06 16.17
CA GLN A 485 -14.89 -27.18 15.55
C GLN A 485 -15.87 -28.33 15.27
N PHE A 486 -15.69 -29.07 14.16
CA PHE A 486 -16.49 -30.28 13.93
C PHE A 486 -15.91 -31.46 14.73
N ARG A 487 -16.77 -32.26 15.35
CA ARG A 487 -16.42 -33.32 16.30
C ARG A 487 -15.29 -34.26 15.88
N ASN A 488 -15.20 -34.61 14.60
CA ASN A 488 -14.36 -35.69 14.09
C ASN A 488 -13.22 -35.24 13.14
N GLN A 489 -12.85 -33.95 13.10
CA GLN A 489 -11.71 -33.47 12.30
C GLN A 489 -10.78 -32.54 13.12
N GLY A 490 -9.59 -32.25 12.55
CA GLY A 490 -8.46 -31.62 13.24
C GLY A 490 -8.64 -30.13 13.58
N SER A 491 -7.55 -29.36 13.46
CA SER A 491 -7.51 -27.94 13.87
C SER A 491 -8.38 -26.99 13.03
N GLU A 492 -8.88 -27.42 11.87
CA GLU A 492 -9.79 -26.62 11.05
C GLU A 492 -11.26 -26.97 11.28
N PRO A 493 -12.18 -25.98 11.32
CA PRO A 493 -13.62 -26.19 11.38
C PRO A 493 -14.18 -26.55 9.99
N ARG A 494 -13.66 -27.63 9.40
CA ARG A 494 -14.09 -28.23 8.14
C ARG A 494 -14.61 -29.64 8.39
N TYR A 495 -15.56 -30.07 7.58
CA TYR A 495 -16.03 -31.46 7.51
C TYR A 495 -16.36 -31.80 6.05
N THR A 496 -16.01 -33.01 5.62
CA THR A 496 -16.12 -33.43 4.22
C THR A 496 -16.72 -34.82 4.12
N GLN A 497 -17.72 -35.01 3.26
CA GLN A 497 -18.37 -36.30 3.03
C GLN A 497 -18.63 -36.51 1.54
N GLU A 498 -18.31 -37.70 1.03
CA GLU A 498 -18.74 -38.14 -0.29
C GLU A 498 -20.22 -38.56 -0.25
N LEU A 499 -21.01 -38.09 -1.21
CA LEU A 499 -22.43 -38.40 -1.37
C LEU A 499 -22.70 -38.76 -2.84
N THR A 500 -23.60 -39.71 -3.08
CA THR A 500 -24.01 -40.11 -4.43
C THR A 500 -25.43 -39.64 -4.73
N LEU A 501 -25.58 -38.77 -5.73
CA LEU A 501 -26.86 -38.30 -6.23
C LEU A 501 -27.33 -39.22 -7.36
N ASN A 502 -28.10 -40.26 -7.01
CA ASN A 502 -28.45 -41.34 -7.93
C ASN A 502 -29.37 -40.91 -9.10
N ARG A 503 -30.19 -39.87 -8.91
CA ARG A 503 -31.18 -39.36 -9.89
C ARG A 503 -31.47 -37.87 -9.71
N GLN A 504 -31.93 -37.21 -10.79
CA GLN A 504 -32.51 -35.86 -10.71
C GLN A 504 -33.60 -35.78 -9.65
N LYS A 505 -33.66 -34.63 -8.96
CA LYS A 505 -34.61 -34.33 -7.88
C LYS A 505 -34.58 -35.27 -6.66
N GLN A 506 -33.55 -36.11 -6.54
CA GLN A 506 -33.31 -36.90 -5.34
C GLN A 506 -32.35 -36.17 -4.39
N LYS A 507 -32.78 -35.97 -3.14
CA LYS A 507 -31.96 -35.36 -2.08
C LYS A 507 -31.02 -36.37 -1.46
N ALA A 508 -29.72 -36.06 -1.43
CA ALA A 508 -28.75 -36.68 -0.52
C ALA A 508 -28.33 -35.66 0.55
N CYS A 509 -28.06 -36.10 1.78
CA CYS A 509 -27.71 -35.21 2.88
C CYS A 509 -26.50 -35.72 3.67
N MET A 510 -25.65 -34.78 4.10
CA MET A 510 -24.64 -34.96 5.14
C MET A 510 -25.12 -34.30 6.44
N GLU A 511 -24.83 -34.91 7.59
CA GLU A 511 -25.13 -34.36 8.91
C GLU A 511 -23.95 -34.63 9.86
N GLU A 512 -23.43 -33.58 10.52
CA GLU A 512 -22.42 -33.72 11.57
C GLU A 512 -22.62 -32.67 12.68
N THR A 513 -22.08 -32.97 13.86
CA THR A 513 -22.14 -32.12 15.04
C THR A 513 -20.99 -31.12 15.06
N LEU A 514 -21.33 -29.84 15.11
CA LEU A 514 -20.43 -28.72 15.36
C LEU A 514 -20.39 -28.44 16.87
N TRP A 515 -19.19 -28.35 17.45
CA TRP A 515 -18.95 -28.04 18.85
C TRP A 515 -18.52 -26.58 19.00
N LEU A 516 -19.01 -25.93 20.06
CA LEU A 516 -18.55 -24.59 20.46
C LEU A 516 -17.35 -24.72 21.41
N GLN A 517 -16.29 -23.94 21.19
CA GLN A 517 -15.09 -23.95 22.02
C GLN A 517 -15.31 -23.24 23.36
N GLU A 518 -14.46 -23.53 24.34
CA GLU A 518 -14.39 -22.75 25.59
C GLU A 518 -13.77 -21.37 25.37
N ASN A 519 -14.01 -20.46 26.33
CA ASN A 519 -13.33 -19.16 26.43
C ASN A 519 -13.45 -18.23 25.20
N ILE A 520 -14.49 -18.42 24.38
CA ILE A 520 -14.80 -17.52 23.26
C ILE A 520 -14.99 -16.07 23.75
N ARG A 521 -14.26 -15.14 23.10
CA ARG A 521 -14.37 -13.70 23.35
C ARG A 521 -15.59 -13.12 22.63
N ASP A 522 -15.66 -13.33 21.32
CA ASP A 522 -16.71 -12.80 20.45
C ASP A 522 -17.99 -13.65 20.56
N LYS A 523 -19.01 -13.06 21.20
CA LYS A 523 -20.33 -13.66 21.46
C LYS A 523 -21.48 -12.91 20.80
N LEU A 524 -21.20 -11.92 19.94
CA LEU A 524 -22.23 -11.13 19.25
C LEU A 524 -22.35 -11.47 17.77
N ARG A 525 -21.22 -11.60 17.06
CA ARG A 525 -21.27 -11.90 15.62
C ARG A 525 -21.75 -13.34 15.43
N PRO A 526 -22.67 -13.62 14.48
CA PRO A 526 -23.10 -14.98 14.21
C PRO A 526 -21.92 -15.87 13.77
N ILE A 527 -22.12 -17.19 13.84
CA ILE A 527 -21.20 -18.19 13.27
C ILE A 527 -21.72 -18.55 11.88
N PRO A 528 -21.07 -18.07 10.79
CA PRO A 528 -21.44 -18.42 9.43
C PRO A 528 -20.98 -19.85 9.12
N ILE A 529 -21.92 -20.70 8.72
CA ILE A 529 -21.66 -22.06 8.23
C ILE A 529 -21.85 -22.07 6.72
N THR A 530 -20.81 -22.49 6.00
CA THR A 530 -20.79 -22.62 4.56
C THR A 530 -20.98 -24.08 4.16
N ALA A 531 -21.83 -24.35 3.18
CA ALA A 531 -21.83 -25.60 2.44
C ALA A 531 -21.40 -25.36 0.99
N SER A 532 -20.44 -26.16 0.51
CA SER A 532 -20.01 -26.21 -0.89
C SER A 532 -20.06 -27.63 -1.41
N VAL A 533 -20.04 -27.77 -2.74
CA VAL A 533 -20.08 -29.06 -3.44
C VAL A 533 -19.10 -29.06 -4.61
N GLU A 534 -18.39 -30.16 -4.77
CA GLU A 534 -17.49 -30.44 -5.90
C GLU A 534 -17.90 -31.78 -6.52
N ILE A 535 -17.90 -31.89 -7.85
CA ILE A 535 -18.18 -33.18 -8.53
C ILE A 535 -16.90 -34.01 -8.47
N GLN A 536 -16.98 -35.27 -8.04
CA GLN A 536 -15.82 -36.16 -8.07
C GLN A 536 -15.64 -36.80 -9.44
N GLU A 537 -14.40 -36.91 -9.90
CA GLU A 537 -14.05 -37.67 -11.10
C GLU A 537 -13.84 -39.15 -10.74
N PRO A 538 -14.46 -40.11 -11.48
CA PRO A 538 -14.31 -41.52 -11.18
C PRO A 538 -12.89 -42.02 -11.46
N ASN A 539 -12.30 -42.74 -10.50
CA ASN A 539 -10.97 -43.36 -10.61
C ASN A 539 -10.93 -44.59 -11.56
N THR A 540 -11.59 -44.51 -12.71
CA THR A 540 -11.66 -45.58 -13.72
C THR A 540 -10.36 -45.68 -14.52
N ARG A 541 -9.66 -46.81 -14.40
CA ARG A 541 -8.54 -47.16 -15.28
C ARG A 541 -9.04 -47.27 -16.73
N ARG A 542 -8.37 -46.55 -17.64
CA ARG A 542 -8.75 -46.39 -19.06
C ARG A 542 -9.02 -47.72 -19.77
N ARG A 543 -10.13 -47.80 -20.50
CA ARG A 543 -10.28 -48.74 -21.63
C ARG A 543 -9.65 -48.09 -22.86
N VAL A 544 -8.77 -48.84 -23.56
CA VAL A 544 -7.85 -48.27 -24.56
C VAL A 544 -8.54 -47.78 -25.85
N ASN A 545 -9.74 -48.31 -26.16
CA ASN A 545 -10.39 -48.14 -27.46
C ASN A 545 -11.73 -47.36 -27.42
N SER A 546 -11.98 -46.56 -26.38
CA SER A 546 -13.21 -45.76 -26.23
C SER A 546 -12.89 -44.32 -25.85
N LEU A 547 -13.60 -43.35 -26.43
CA LEU A 547 -13.55 -41.95 -25.98
C LEU A 547 -13.89 -41.86 -24.48
N PRO A 548 -13.25 -40.95 -23.72
CA PRO A 548 -13.62 -40.72 -22.32
C PRO A 548 -15.07 -40.24 -22.17
N GLU A 549 -15.70 -40.75 -21.11
CA GLU A 549 -17.03 -40.36 -20.66
C GLU A 549 -17.04 -38.90 -20.19
N ILE A 550 -17.95 -38.09 -20.72
CA ILE A 550 -18.01 -36.67 -20.41
C ILE A 550 -18.70 -36.46 -19.06
N LEU A 551 -17.90 -36.12 -18.05
CA LEU A 551 -18.42 -35.76 -16.74
C LEU A 551 -19.21 -34.44 -16.79
N PRO A 552 -20.36 -34.35 -16.09
CA PRO A 552 -21.13 -33.11 -16.01
C PRO A 552 -20.32 -31.98 -15.35
N ILE A 553 -20.82 -30.75 -15.48
CA ILE A 553 -20.24 -29.54 -14.89
C ILE A 553 -21.29 -28.74 -14.12
N LEU A 554 -20.89 -28.15 -12.99
CA LEU A 554 -21.76 -27.25 -12.24
C LEU A 554 -22.01 -25.97 -13.03
N ASN A 555 -23.27 -25.57 -13.16
CA ASN A 555 -23.65 -24.31 -13.79
C ASN A 555 -22.94 -23.11 -13.13
N SER A 556 -22.19 -22.32 -13.91
CA SER A 556 -21.46 -21.15 -13.40
C SER A 556 -22.37 -20.03 -12.90
N ASN A 557 -23.63 -19.99 -13.35
CA ASN A 557 -24.63 -19.01 -12.93
C ASN A 557 -25.22 -19.34 -11.54
N GLU A 558 -24.99 -20.55 -11.00
CA GLU A 558 -25.35 -20.89 -9.63
C GLU A 558 -24.23 -20.56 -8.62
N PRO A 559 -24.57 -20.11 -7.41
CA PRO A 559 -23.57 -19.90 -6.36
C PRO A 559 -22.95 -21.25 -5.94
N LYS A 560 -21.62 -21.34 -6.02
CA LYS A 560 -20.83 -22.52 -5.63
C LYS A 560 -20.95 -22.86 -4.14
N THR A 561 -21.18 -21.86 -3.31
CA THR A 561 -21.39 -21.95 -1.86
C THR A 561 -22.82 -21.50 -1.50
N VAL A 562 -23.37 -22.06 -0.43
CA VAL A 562 -24.49 -21.48 0.31
C VAL A 562 -24.05 -21.26 1.76
N HIS A 563 -24.51 -20.18 2.37
CA HIS A 563 -24.14 -19.78 3.73
C HIS A 563 -25.38 -19.71 4.62
N ARG A 564 -25.26 -20.14 5.88
CA ARG A 564 -26.32 -20.02 6.89
C ARG A 564 -25.71 -19.68 8.25
N ASP A 565 -26.27 -18.65 8.87
CA ASP A 565 -25.73 -18.04 10.08
C ASP A 565 -26.45 -18.56 11.34
N VAL A 566 -25.66 -18.93 12.35
CA VAL A 566 -26.17 -19.27 13.70
C VAL A 566 -25.92 -18.08 14.61
N HIS A 567 -26.98 -17.60 15.27
CA HIS A 567 -26.91 -16.43 16.13
C HIS A 567 -26.72 -16.83 17.60
N PHE A 568 -25.94 -16.06 18.35
CA PHE A 568 -25.94 -16.17 19.81
C PHE A 568 -27.20 -15.52 20.38
N LEU A 569 -27.75 -16.09 21.45
CA LEU A 569 -28.76 -15.44 22.25
C LEU A 569 -28.13 -14.23 22.97
N LYS A 570 -28.58 -13.02 22.64
CA LYS A 570 -27.95 -11.78 23.10
C LYS A 570 -28.49 -11.37 24.49
N GLU A 571 -27.83 -11.82 25.54
CA GLU A 571 -28.15 -11.42 26.90
C GLU A 571 -27.77 -9.96 27.17
N GLY A 572 -28.64 -9.20 27.86
CA GLY A 572 -28.35 -7.82 28.27
C GLY A 572 -28.60 -6.73 27.20
N CYS A 573 -29.32 -7.05 26.13
CA CYS A 573 -29.49 -6.25 24.92
C CYS A 573 -30.96 -5.99 24.53
N GLY A 574 -31.75 -5.48 25.48
CA GLY A 574 -33.19 -5.21 25.30
C GLY A 574 -34.07 -6.44 24.98
N ASP A 575 -35.35 -6.20 24.74
CA ASP A 575 -36.28 -7.18 24.14
C ASP A 575 -36.15 -7.21 22.61
N ASP A 576 -35.56 -6.17 22.01
CA ASP A 576 -35.33 -6.04 20.56
C ASP A 576 -34.09 -6.81 20.06
N ASN A 577 -33.26 -7.31 20.98
CA ASN A 577 -31.99 -7.98 20.71
C ASN A 577 -30.97 -7.06 19.99
N ILE A 578 -30.96 -5.76 20.30
CA ILE A 578 -29.97 -4.80 19.80
C ILE A 578 -29.21 -4.21 20.99
N CYS A 579 -27.93 -4.57 21.14
CA CYS A 579 -27.09 -4.11 22.24
C CYS A 579 -26.69 -2.65 22.03
N ASN A 580 -27.44 -1.68 22.55
CA ASN A 580 -27.16 -0.25 22.41
C ASN A 580 -26.36 0.27 23.63
N SER A 581 -25.02 0.27 23.54
CA SER A 581 -24.16 0.67 24.67
C SER A 581 -24.04 2.20 24.81
N ASN A 582 -23.69 2.66 26.01
CA ASN A 582 -23.43 4.09 26.26
C ASN A 582 -22.12 4.29 27.04
N LEU A 583 -21.02 3.83 26.45
CA LEU A 583 -19.67 4.02 26.98
C LEU A 583 -19.30 5.51 27.01
N LYS A 584 -19.02 6.03 28.19
CA LYS A 584 -18.54 7.42 28.43
C LYS A 584 -17.20 7.40 29.18
N LEU A 585 -16.28 8.28 28.79
CA LEU A 585 -14.96 8.42 29.39
C LEU A 585 -14.78 9.80 30.03
N GLU A 586 -14.21 9.82 31.23
CA GLU A 586 -13.69 11.01 31.91
C GLU A 586 -12.22 10.79 32.29
N TYR A 587 -11.40 11.86 32.32
CA TYR A 587 -9.98 11.77 32.66
C TYR A 587 -9.51 12.92 33.57
N LYS A 588 -8.46 12.70 34.38
CA LYS A 588 -7.75 13.74 35.15
C LYS A 588 -6.24 13.46 35.21
N PHE A 589 -5.42 14.51 35.09
CA PHE A 589 -3.97 14.40 35.25
C PHE A 589 -3.54 14.48 36.72
N CYS A 590 -2.61 13.60 37.10
CA CYS A 590 -2.04 13.45 38.43
C CYS A 590 -0.51 13.34 38.38
N THR A 591 0.16 13.73 39.47
CA THR A 591 1.57 13.36 39.74
C THR A 591 1.65 12.32 40.85
N ARG A 592 2.68 11.47 40.79
CA ARG A 592 2.92 10.37 41.73
C ARG A 592 3.97 10.76 42.76
N GLU A 593 3.61 10.79 44.05
CA GLU A 593 4.50 11.28 45.11
C GLU A 593 5.41 10.17 45.67
N GLY A 594 6.40 9.76 44.87
CA GLY A 594 7.46 8.82 45.28
C GLY A 594 7.04 7.35 45.25
N SER A 595 7.55 6.55 46.20
CA SER A 595 7.34 5.10 46.27
C SER A 595 6.04 4.67 46.95
N GLN A 596 5.21 5.63 47.37
CA GLN A 596 3.84 5.39 47.82
C GLN A 596 2.91 5.71 46.65
N ASP A 597 1.91 4.87 46.37
CA ASP A 597 0.93 5.08 45.29
C ASP A 597 -0.11 6.16 45.68
N LYS A 598 0.40 7.36 46.00
CA LYS A 598 -0.33 8.57 46.37
C LYS A 598 -0.32 9.52 45.17
N PHE A 599 -1.49 9.70 44.58
CA PHE A 599 -1.71 10.59 43.44
C PHE A 599 -2.15 11.97 43.90
N SER A 600 -1.64 13.01 43.26
CA SER A 600 -2.04 14.40 43.50
C SER A 600 -2.38 15.09 42.17
N TYR A 601 -3.59 15.66 42.07
CA TYR A 601 -4.08 16.28 40.85
C TYR A 601 -3.26 17.53 40.46
N LEU A 602 -3.05 17.74 39.16
CA LEU A 602 -2.35 18.93 38.67
C LEU A 602 -3.14 20.23 38.92
N PRO A 603 -2.47 21.35 39.22
CA PRO A 603 -3.11 22.65 39.30
C PRO A 603 -3.60 23.09 37.92
N ILE A 604 -4.83 23.60 37.85
CA ILE A 604 -5.45 24.03 36.59
C ILE A 604 -5.28 25.55 36.44
N GLN A 605 -4.52 25.99 35.43
CA GLN A 605 -4.39 27.39 35.05
C GLN A 605 -5.16 27.65 33.74
N LYS A 606 -6.06 28.65 33.76
CA LYS A 606 -6.87 29.06 32.59
C LYS A 606 -7.63 27.90 31.91
N GLY A 607 -7.99 26.85 32.66
CA GLY A 607 -8.71 25.67 32.16
C GLY A 607 -7.84 24.49 31.72
N VAL A 608 -6.50 24.61 31.72
CA VAL A 608 -5.56 23.54 31.35
C VAL A 608 -4.68 23.18 32.56
N PRO A 609 -4.41 21.88 32.83
CA PRO A 609 -3.48 21.50 33.90
C PRO A 609 -2.02 21.85 33.57
N GLU A 610 -1.30 22.43 34.54
CA GLU A 610 0.14 22.78 34.45
C GLU A 610 0.99 21.72 35.17
N LEU A 611 1.80 20.98 34.40
CA LEU A 611 2.80 20.03 34.88
C LEU A 611 4.15 20.75 35.09
N VAL A 612 4.54 20.96 36.34
CA VAL A 612 5.83 21.58 36.71
C VAL A 612 6.89 20.51 36.92
N LEU A 613 7.69 20.24 35.89
CA LEU A 613 8.76 19.26 35.94
C LEU A 613 9.99 19.78 36.70
N LYS A 614 10.29 19.12 37.84
CA LYS A 614 11.49 19.35 38.66
C LYS A 614 12.43 18.14 38.61
N ASP A 615 11.98 17.00 39.14
CA ASP A 615 12.63 15.67 39.06
C ASP A 615 11.58 14.53 39.09
N GLN A 616 10.34 14.82 38.65
CA GLN A 616 9.26 13.82 38.59
C GLN A 616 9.44 12.94 37.36
N LYS A 617 9.66 11.63 37.59
CA LYS A 617 9.88 10.61 36.55
C LYS A 617 8.59 9.98 36.03
N ASP A 618 7.56 9.93 36.87
CA ASP A 618 6.26 9.35 36.57
C ASP A 618 5.17 10.44 36.66
N ILE A 619 4.28 10.48 35.67
CA ILE A 619 2.94 11.08 35.80
C ILE A 619 1.89 9.97 35.76
N ALA A 620 0.67 10.30 36.17
CA ALA A 620 -0.46 9.39 36.10
C ALA A 620 -1.69 10.06 35.49
N LEU A 621 -2.41 9.33 34.66
CA LEU A 621 -3.69 9.73 34.08
C LEU A 621 -4.79 8.89 34.73
N GLU A 622 -5.58 9.50 35.59
CA GLU A 622 -6.83 8.92 36.11
C GLU A 622 -7.83 8.84 34.97
N ILE A 623 -8.41 7.67 34.74
CA ILE A 623 -9.44 7.43 33.73
C ILE A 623 -10.62 6.73 34.39
N THR A 624 -11.82 7.24 34.15
CA THR A 624 -13.08 6.61 34.54
C THR A 624 -13.91 6.32 33.30
N VAL A 625 -14.35 5.07 33.14
CA VAL A 625 -15.27 4.66 32.06
C VAL A 625 -16.56 4.14 32.68
N THR A 626 -17.70 4.56 32.13
CA THR A 626 -19.05 4.17 32.60
C THR A 626 -19.91 3.68 31.44
N ASN A 627 -20.82 2.74 31.71
CA ASN A 627 -21.86 2.29 30.78
C ASN A 627 -23.25 2.47 31.42
N SER A 628 -23.69 3.72 31.55
CA SER A 628 -24.99 4.07 32.17
C SER A 628 -25.90 4.75 31.14
N PRO A 629 -27.23 4.53 31.17
CA PRO A 629 -28.15 5.14 30.21
C PRO A 629 -28.02 6.67 30.09
N SER A 630 -28.22 7.20 28.89
CA SER A 630 -28.12 8.63 28.59
C SER A 630 -29.22 9.43 29.27
N ASN A 631 -30.40 8.83 29.42
CA ASN A 631 -31.56 9.40 30.09
C ASN A 631 -32.05 8.47 31.21
N PRO A 632 -31.88 8.82 32.50
CA PRO A 632 -32.42 8.04 33.62
C PRO A 632 -33.95 7.86 33.63
N ARG A 633 -34.70 8.60 32.79
CA ARG A 633 -36.16 8.46 32.61
C ARG A 633 -36.56 7.52 31.46
N ASP A 634 -35.60 7.11 30.62
CA ASP A 634 -35.76 6.17 29.52
C ASP A 634 -34.52 5.26 29.48
N PRO A 635 -34.39 4.32 30.44
CA PRO A 635 -33.23 3.43 30.53
C PRO A 635 -33.22 2.36 29.43
N THR A 636 -34.33 2.20 28.72
CA THR A 636 -34.57 1.21 27.65
C THR A 636 -33.94 1.59 26.32
N LYS A 637 -33.59 2.86 26.12
CA LYS A 637 -33.05 3.37 24.84
C LYS A 637 -31.57 3.03 24.60
N ASP A 638 -30.76 3.05 25.66
CA ASP A 638 -29.32 2.78 25.60
C ASP A 638 -28.77 2.35 26.97
N GLY A 639 -27.46 2.09 27.03
CA GLY A 639 -26.76 1.59 28.21
C GLY A 639 -26.87 0.07 28.38
N ASP A 640 -27.15 -0.67 27.31
CA ASP A 640 -27.05 -2.14 27.27
C ASP A 640 -25.62 -2.63 27.47
N ASP A 641 -25.48 -3.93 27.70
CA ASP A 641 -24.18 -4.59 27.89
C ASP A 641 -23.24 -4.36 26.69
N ALA A 642 -22.04 -3.84 26.98
CA ALA A 642 -21.04 -3.48 25.98
C ALA A 642 -20.06 -4.64 25.77
N HIS A 643 -20.12 -5.31 24.61
CA HIS A 643 -19.32 -6.51 24.33
C HIS A 643 -17.95 -6.18 23.73
N GLU A 644 -16.93 -6.96 24.10
CA GLU A 644 -15.51 -6.69 23.77
C GLU A 644 -15.11 -5.21 24.04
N ALA A 645 -15.61 -4.61 25.12
CA ALA A 645 -15.37 -3.22 25.45
C ALA A 645 -13.92 -3.00 25.92
N LYS A 646 -13.21 -2.11 25.24
CA LYS A 646 -11.83 -1.73 25.56
C LYS A 646 -11.58 -0.23 25.41
N LEU A 647 -10.54 0.24 26.09
CA LEU A 647 -9.94 1.55 25.86
C LEU A 647 -8.61 1.37 25.11
N VAL A 648 -8.43 2.09 24.01
CA VAL A 648 -7.15 2.29 23.36
C VAL A 648 -6.62 3.66 23.77
N ALA A 649 -5.42 3.72 24.34
CA ALA A 649 -4.73 4.97 24.64
C ALA A 649 -3.41 5.02 23.87
N THR A 650 -3.19 6.13 23.15
CA THR A 650 -1.99 6.39 22.34
C THR A 650 -1.25 7.60 22.91
N PHE A 651 0.06 7.45 23.07
CA PHE A 651 0.95 8.43 23.70
C PHE A 651 1.85 9.09 22.65
N PRO A 652 2.24 10.36 22.84
CA PRO A 652 3.26 11.02 22.02
C PRO A 652 4.65 10.47 22.39
N ASP A 653 5.63 10.58 21.50
CA ASP A 653 6.99 10.03 21.69
C ASP A 653 7.71 10.56 22.95
N THR A 654 7.24 11.66 23.55
CA THR A 654 7.75 12.20 24.82
C THR A 654 7.28 11.44 26.07
N LEU A 655 6.34 10.50 25.95
CA LEU A 655 5.75 9.72 27.05
C LEU A 655 5.71 8.22 26.73
N THR A 656 6.25 7.40 27.63
CA THR A 656 6.24 5.93 27.51
C THR A 656 5.43 5.27 28.62
N TYR A 657 4.61 4.27 28.27
CA TYR A 657 3.80 3.53 29.23
C TYR A 657 4.65 2.75 30.25
N SER A 658 4.30 2.86 31.53
CA SER A 658 4.99 2.20 32.64
C SER A 658 4.14 1.09 33.29
N ALA A 659 2.93 1.40 33.75
CA ALA A 659 2.05 0.45 34.42
C ALA A 659 0.59 0.96 34.51
N TYR A 660 -0.33 0.13 35.02
CA TYR A 660 -1.67 0.54 35.45
C TYR A 660 -1.93 0.24 36.94
N ARG A 661 -2.93 0.93 37.51
CA ARG A 661 -3.45 0.73 38.88
C ARG A 661 -4.97 0.89 38.92
N GLU A 662 -5.69 -0.10 39.43
CA GLU A 662 -7.14 -0.04 39.62
C GLU A 662 -7.49 0.57 40.99
N LEU A 663 -8.47 1.49 41.06
CA LEU A 663 -8.83 2.19 42.30
C LEU A 663 -9.77 1.35 43.20
N ARG A 664 -10.58 0.47 42.63
CA ARG A 664 -11.51 -0.43 43.33
C ARG A 664 -11.66 -1.71 42.53
N ALA A 665 -11.25 -2.84 43.08
CA ALA A 665 -11.45 -4.15 42.45
C ALA A 665 -12.96 -4.45 42.33
N PHE A 666 -13.48 -4.55 41.10
CA PHE A 666 -14.83 -5.03 40.87
C PHE A 666 -14.89 -6.57 41.05
N PRO A 667 -15.94 -7.15 41.69
CA PRO A 667 -15.86 -8.55 42.16
C PRO A 667 -15.78 -9.66 41.10
N GLU A 668 -16.01 -9.36 39.81
CA GLU A 668 -16.23 -10.40 38.79
C GLU A 668 -15.18 -10.49 37.67
N LYS A 669 -14.28 -9.50 37.52
CA LYS A 669 -13.07 -9.61 36.67
C LYS A 669 -12.11 -8.44 36.88
N GLN A 670 -10.81 -8.71 36.77
CA GLN A 670 -9.77 -7.69 36.79
C GLN A 670 -9.69 -6.96 35.44
N LEU A 671 -9.54 -5.64 35.49
CA LEU A 671 -9.08 -4.82 34.37
C LEU A 671 -7.71 -5.34 33.87
N SER A 672 -7.50 -5.37 32.55
CA SER A 672 -6.22 -5.83 31.96
C SER A 672 -5.73 -4.90 30.85
N CYS A 673 -4.63 -4.19 31.09
CA CYS A 673 -3.96 -3.32 30.11
C CYS A 673 -2.68 -3.97 29.55
N VAL A 674 -2.57 -4.02 28.22
CA VAL A 674 -1.42 -4.57 27.49
C VAL A 674 -0.87 -3.49 26.54
N ALA A 675 0.43 -3.19 26.65
CA ALA A 675 1.09 -2.19 25.80
C ALA A 675 1.81 -2.81 24.61
N ASN A 676 2.02 -2.00 23.56
CA ASN A 676 2.86 -2.36 22.43
C ASN A 676 4.36 -2.40 22.82
N GLN A 677 5.22 -2.94 21.94
CA GLN A 677 6.66 -3.15 22.24
C GLN A 677 7.43 -1.85 22.56
N ASN A 678 6.93 -0.70 22.11
CA ASN A 678 7.58 0.61 22.30
C ASN A 678 6.95 1.43 23.44
N GLY A 679 5.90 0.93 24.10
CA GLY A 679 5.16 1.66 25.13
C GLY A 679 4.34 2.87 24.65
N SER A 680 4.17 3.07 23.34
CA SER A 680 3.47 4.21 22.73
C SER A 680 1.96 4.01 22.53
N GLN A 681 1.46 2.78 22.71
CA GLN A 681 0.03 2.47 22.74
C GLN A 681 -0.24 1.41 23.82
N VAL A 682 -1.35 1.55 24.53
CA VAL A 682 -1.89 0.53 25.45
C VAL A 682 -3.36 0.26 25.15
N ASP A 683 -3.71 -1.03 25.09
CA ASP A 683 -5.09 -1.51 24.96
C ASP A 683 -5.51 -2.11 26.32
N CYS A 684 -6.56 -1.55 26.92
CA CYS A 684 -7.12 -1.96 28.21
C CYS A 684 -8.49 -2.63 28.02
N GLU A 685 -8.59 -3.94 28.29
CA GLU A 685 -9.86 -4.68 28.30
C GLU A 685 -10.70 -4.27 29.54
N LEU A 686 -11.84 -3.61 29.32
CA LEU A 686 -12.72 -3.08 30.38
C LEU A 686 -13.74 -4.12 30.87
N GLY A 687 -14.20 -4.99 29.97
CA GLY A 687 -15.16 -6.05 30.27
C GLY A 687 -15.70 -6.72 29.01
N ASN A 688 -16.20 -7.95 29.14
CA ASN A 688 -16.87 -8.65 28.05
C ASN A 688 -17.94 -9.64 28.56
N PRO A 689 -19.20 -9.18 28.73
CA PRO A 689 -19.64 -7.79 28.58
C PRO A 689 -19.14 -6.86 29.68
N PHE A 690 -19.06 -5.56 29.39
CA PHE A 690 -18.99 -4.48 30.38
C PHE A 690 -20.43 -4.02 30.67
N LYS A 691 -20.95 -4.48 31.81
CA LYS A 691 -22.38 -4.55 32.11
C LYS A 691 -23.09 -3.18 32.15
N ARG A 692 -24.39 -3.17 31.88
CA ARG A 692 -25.31 -2.05 32.13
C ARG A 692 -25.15 -1.50 33.57
N ASN A 693 -25.05 -0.18 33.70
CA ASN A 693 -24.76 0.57 34.92
C ASN A 693 -23.41 0.27 35.60
N SER A 694 -22.43 -0.34 34.91
CA SER A 694 -21.08 -0.52 35.46
C SER A 694 -20.18 0.72 35.27
N SER A 695 -19.17 0.84 36.14
CA SER A 695 -18.19 1.93 36.14
C SER A 695 -16.82 1.41 36.61
N VAL A 696 -15.75 1.68 35.88
CA VAL A 696 -14.38 1.31 36.25
C VAL A 696 -13.48 2.55 36.28
N THR A 697 -12.64 2.67 37.32
CA THR A 697 -11.70 3.80 37.51
C THR A 697 -10.30 3.26 37.78
N PHE A 698 -9.34 3.70 36.97
CA PHE A 698 -7.96 3.27 37.04
C PHE A 698 -6.99 4.40 36.64
N TYR A 699 -5.71 4.22 36.95
CA TYR A 699 -4.63 5.11 36.56
C TYR A 699 -3.74 4.42 35.52
N LEU A 700 -3.42 5.13 34.44
CA LEU A 700 -2.29 4.81 33.58
C LEU A 700 -1.08 5.59 34.07
N ILE A 701 0.02 4.90 34.39
CA ILE A 701 1.28 5.50 34.84
C ILE A 701 2.22 5.60 33.63
N LEU A 702 2.74 6.79 33.39
CA LEU A 702 3.53 7.14 32.19
C LEU A 702 4.86 7.78 32.62
N SER A 703 5.95 7.38 31.96
CA SER A 703 7.28 7.94 32.18
C SER A 703 7.45 9.27 31.44
N THR A 704 8.06 10.25 32.10
CA THR A 704 8.42 11.57 31.56
C THR A 704 9.88 11.67 31.11
N THR A 705 10.60 10.55 31.06
CA THR A 705 12.05 10.49 30.76
C THR A 705 12.43 11.19 29.47
N GLU A 706 11.57 11.11 28.45
CA GLU A 706 11.82 11.57 27.08
C GLU A 706 11.27 12.98 26.81
N VAL A 707 10.67 13.64 27.82
CA VAL A 707 10.28 15.05 27.74
C VAL A 707 11.52 15.94 27.61
N THR A 708 11.55 16.73 26.53
CA THR A 708 12.62 17.69 26.20
C THR A 708 12.25 19.10 26.67
N PHE A 709 13.19 20.04 26.54
CA PHE A 709 12.93 21.44 26.92
C PHE A 709 12.00 22.16 25.94
N ASP A 710 11.97 21.72 24.68
CA ASP A 710 11.10 22.26 23.64
C ASP A 710 9.64 21.75 23.75
N THR A 711 9.36 20.78 24.63
CA THR A 711 8.00 20.29 24.90
C THR A 711 7.19 21.32 25.68
N THR A 712 6.18 21.91 25.04
CA THR A 712 5.26 22.90 25.63
C THR A 712 3.95 22.29 26.14
N ASP A 713 3.47 21.24 25.47
CA ASP A 713 2.18 20.60 25.68
C ASP A 713 2.33 19.07 25.52
N LEU A 714 1.50 18.30 26.23
CA LEU A 714 1.43 16.83 26.20
C LEU A 714 0.00 16.40 25.83
N ASP A 715 -0.16 15.81 24.65
CA ASP A 715 -1.45 15.35 24.12
C ASP A 715 -1.52 13.83 24.11
N ILE A 716 -2.41 13.26 24.93
CA ILE A 716 -2.67 11.81 24.99
C ILE A 716 -4.02 11.52 24.32
N ASN A 717 -4.05 10.64 23.33
CA ASN A 717 -5.27 10.30 22.61
C ASN A 717 -5.96 9.07 23.24
N LEU A 718 -7.22 9.21 23.64
CA LEU A 718 -8.03 8.19 24.28
C LEU A 718 -9.23 7.82 23.38
N LYS A 719 -9.35 6.55 22.99
CA LYS A 719 -10.44 6.05 22.13
C LYS A 719 -11.08 4.80 22.73
N LEU A 720 -12.39 4.83 22.92
CA LEU A 720 -13.17 3.65 23.32
C LEU A 720 -13.56 2.82 22.09
N GLU A 721 -13.53 1.49 22.20
CA GLU A 721 -13.98 0.55 21.18
C GLU A 721 -14.85 -0.56 21.80
N THR A 722 -15.89 -1.00 21.10
CA THR A 722 -16.78 -2.11 21.49
C THR A 722 -17.39 -2.74 20.23
N THR A 723 -17.99 -3.93 20.38
CA THR A 723 -18.79 -4.62 19.35
C THR A 723 -20.30 -4.42 19.50
N SER A 724 -20.74 -3.74 20.58
CA SER A 724 -22.11 -3.25 20.74
C SER A 724 -22.35 -1.98 19.88
N ASN A 725 -23.61 -1.63 19.63
CA ASN A 725 -23.99 -0.50 18.79
C ASN A 725 -23.85 0.84 19.54
N GLN A 726 -23.01 1.75 19.05
CA GLN A 726 -22.83 3.10 19.61
C GLN A 726 -22.09 4.03 18.63
N ASP A 727 -22.82 4.92 17.93
CA ASP A 727 -22.24 5.82 16.91
C ASP A 727 -21.30 6.92 17.48
N ASN A 728 -21.38 7.20 18.78
CA ASN A 728 -20.74 8.36 19.43
C ASN A 728 -19.32 8.11 19.99
N LEU A 729 -18.58 7.15 19.46
CA LEU A 729 -17.25 6.74 19.95
C LEU A 729 -16.10 7.60 19.37
N ALA A 730 -16.16 8.91 19.60
CA ALA A 730 -15.11 9.85 19.21
C ALA A 730 -13.84 9.71 20.07
N SER A 731 -12.68 9.99 19.47
CA SER A 731 -11.39 10.10 20.17
C SER A 731 -11.32 11.40 21.00
N ILE A 732 -10.86 11.28 22.25
CA ILE A 732 -10.70 12.39 23.20
C ILE A 732 -9.20 12.64 23.42
N THR A 733 -8.73 13.85 23.14
CA THR A 733 -7.35 14.26 23.44
C THR A 733 -7.27 14.87 24.83
N ALA A 734 -6.47 14.25 25.71
CA ALA A 734 -6.15 14.77 27.03
C ALA A 734 -4.86 15.61 26.95
N THR A 735 -5.00 16.93 26.97
CA THR A 735 -3.91 17.91 26.91
C THR A 735 -3.45 18.39 28.31
N ALA A 736 -2.14 18.49 28.53
CA ALA A 736 -1.54 19.16 29.69
C ALA A 736 -0.35 20.06 29.29
N LYS A 737 -0.16 21.20 29.96
CA LYS A 737 0.95 22.12 29.70
C LYS A 737 2.19 21.79 30.50
N VAL A 738 3.37 21.89 29.89
CA VAL A 738 4.67 21.57 30.51
C VAL A 738 5.43 22.84 30.85
N VAL A 739 5.96 22.88 32.07
CA VAL A 739 6.84 23.95 32.57
C VAL A 739 8.01 23.34 33.31
N ILE A 740 9.22 23.87 33.08
CA ILE A 740 10.47 23.27 33.55
C ILE A 740 11.23 24.25 34.45
N GLU A 741 11.69 23.79 35.61
CA GLU A 741 12.40 24.61 36.60
C GLU A 741 13.89 24.25 36.67
N LEU A 742 14.78 25.20 36.35
CA LEU A 742 16.23 24.93 36.27
C LEU A 742 16.93 25.15 37.62
N LEU A 743 17.51 24.06 38.15
CA LEU A 743 18.20 24.01 39.45
C LEU A 743 19.66 24.48 39.36
N LEU A 744 19.86 25.74 38.98
CA LEU A 744 21.17 26.41 38.93
C LEU A 744 21.47 27.19 40.22
N SER A 745 22.75 27.29 40.56
CA SER A 745 23.23 28.02 41.75
C SER A 745 24.62 28.64 41.53
N VAL A 746 24.85 29.82 42.12
CA VAL A 746 26.11 30.59 42.04
C VAL A 746 26.61 31.00 43.43
N SER A 747 27.93 30.94 43.64
CA SER A 747 28.59 31.37 44.87
C SER A 747 29.97 31.97 44.57
N GLY A 748 30.51 32.81 45.44
CA GLY A 748 31.79 33.50 45.19
C GLY A 748 32.62 33.76 46.45
N VAL A 749 33.95 33.69 46.32
CA VAL A 749 34.91 33.90 47.43
C VAL A 749 36.16 34.63 46.92
N ALA A 750 36.69 35.59 47.69
CA ALA A 750 37.96 36.26 47.41
C ALA A 750 39.12 35.71 48.27
N LYS A 751 40.33 35.68 47.71
CA LYS A 751 41.53 35.10 48.32
C LYS A 751 42.75 36.02 48.14
N PRO A 752 43.37 36.51 49.23
CA PRO A 752 42.81 36.56 50.59
C PRO A 752 41.59 37.48 50.64
N SER A 753 40.72 37.30 51.64
CA SER A 753 39.58 38.20 51.89
C SER A 753 39.99 39.52 52.57
N GLN A 754 41.24 39.61 53.03
CA GLN A 754 41.86 40.79 53.63
C GLN A 754 43.22 41.07 52.97
N VAL A 755 43.47 42.31 52.57
CA VAL A 755 44.73 42.77 51.96
C VAL A 755 45.22 44.06 52.60
N TYR A 756 46.52 44.35 52.43
CA TYR A 756 47.17 45.55 52.95
C TYR A 756 47.76 46.39 51.81
N PHE A 757 47.59 47.71 51.85
CA PHE A 757 48.25 48.63 50.91
C PHE A 757 49.43 49.34 51.56
N GLY A 758 50.48 49.61 50.78
CA GLY A 758 51.72 50.24 51.24
C GLY A 758 52.78 50.33 50.14
N GLY A 759 53.91 50.95 50.45
CA GLY A 759 55.00 51.21 49.51
C GLY A 759 55.10 52.68 49.10
N THR A 760 55.74 52.95 47.98
CA THR A 760 55.86 54.29 47.36
C THR A 760 54.80 54.51 46.30
N VAL A 761 54.31 55.74 46.15
CA VAL A 761 53.43 56.12 45.01
C VAL A 761 54.21 55.97 43.70
N VAL A 762 53.66 55.20 42.77
CA VAL A 762 54.19 54.98 41.41
C VAL A 762 53.05 55.25 40.41
N GLY A 763 53.36 56.03 39.36
CA GLY A 763 52.42 56.39 38.30
C GLY A 763 52.26 55.30 37.23
N GLU A 764 51.12 55.30 36.55
CA GLU A 764 50.70 54.25 35.60
C GLU A 764 51.76 53.90 34.54
N GLN A 765 52.33 54.90 33.86
CA GLN A 765 53.35 54.70 32.80
C GLN A 765 54.71 54.17 33.31
N ALA A 766 54.94 54.16 34.62
CA ALA A 766 56.18 53.65 35.22
C ALA A 766 56.10 52.15 35.58
N MET A 767 54.89 51.59 35.72
CA MET A 767 54.64 50.19 36.09
C MET A 767 55.09 49.21 35.00
N LYS A 768 55.82 48.15 35.38
CA LYS A 768 56.39 47.15 34.46
C LYS A 768 56.08 45.70 34.82
N SER A 769 55.71 45.43 36.08
CA SER A 769 55.31 44.10 36.56
C SER A 769 54.04 44.16 37.42
N GLU A 770 53.31 43.04 37.53
CA GLU A 770 52.11 43.00 38.39
C GLU A 770 52.39 43.18 39.89
N ASP A 771 53.64 42.98 40.35
CA ASP A 771 54.02 43.17 41.76
C ASP A 771 54.23 44.64 42.13
N GLU A 772 54.54 45.51 41.17
CA GLU A 772 54.67 46.97 41.41
C GLU A 772 53.31 47.65 41.66
N VAL A 773 52.21 47.05 41.18
CA VAL A 773 50.84 47.58 41.35
C VAL A 773 50.36 47.48 42.79
N GLY A 774 50.62 46.35 43.45
CA GLY A 774 50.21 46.10 44.84
C GLY A 774 49.77 44.66 45.12
N SER A 775 48.92 44.50 46.15
CA SER A 775 48.54 43.18 46.67
C SER A 775 47.68 42.35 45.70
N LEU A 776 48.03 41.07 45.58
CA LEU A 776 47.29 40.07 44.80
C LEU A 776 45.95 39.69 45.47
N ILE A 777 44.87 39.68 44.70
CA ILE A 777 43.54 39.19 45.08
C ILE A 777 43.01 38.28 43.96
N GLU A 778 42.67 37.04 44.31
CA GLU A 778 42.04 36.08 43.41
C GLU A 778 40.57 35.86 43.81
N TYR A 779 39.63 36.19 42.91
CA TYR A 779 38.19 35.99 43.10
C TYR A 779 37.76 34.69 42.41
N GLU A 780 37.27 33.72 43.18
CA GLU A 780 36.77 32.42 42.70
C GLU A 780 35.24 32.40 42.73
N PHE A 781 34.61 32.36 41.55
CA PHE A 781 33.18 32.18 41.37
C PHE A 781 32.87 30.73 41.00
N ARG A 782 31.99 30.07 41.75
CA ARG A 782 31.59 28.68 41.55
C ARG A 782 30.13 28.60 41.12
N VAL A 783 29.89 27.89 40.01
CA VAL A 783 28.56 27.60 39.47
C VAL A 783 28.29 26.11 39.60
N ILE A 784 27.09 25.75 40.03
CA ILE A 784 26.64 24.37 40.19
C ILE A 784 25.30 24.20 39.46
N ASN A 785 25.18 23.13 38.68
CA ASN A 785 23.94 22.62 38.11
C ASN A 785 23.54 21.36 38.88
N LEU A 786 22.30 21.31 39.36
CA LEU A 786 21.71 20.16 40.04
C LEU A 786 20.64 19.44 39.18
N GLY A 787 20.34 19.95 37.99
CA GLY A 787 19.38 19.36 37.04
C GLY A 787 20.04 18.62 35.86
N LYS A 788 19.25 18.37 34.80
CA LYS A 788 19.75 17.81 33.52
C LYS A 788 20.90 18.69 32.93
N PRO A 789 21.90 18.13 32.22
CA PRO A 789 22.99 18.93 31.62
C PRO A 789 22.50 19.91 30.53
N LEU A 790 23.07 21.11 30.47
CA LEU A 790 22.61 22.21 29.60
C LEU A 790 23.08 22.14 28.13
N LYS A 791 23.71 21.03 27.68
CA LYS A 791 24.45 20.97 26.40
C LYS A 791 23.66 21.39 25.15
N ASN A 792 22.34 21.19 25.17
CA ASN A 792 21.46 21.44 24.02
C ASN A 792 20.66 22.75 24.17
N LEU A 793 20.82 23.49 25.26
CA LEU A 793 19.81 24.45 25.77
C LEU A 793 20.17 25.94 25.57
N GLY A 794 21.26 26.23 24.87
CA GLY A 794 21.85 27.58 24.81
C GLY A 794 23.03 27.75 25.77
N THR A 795 23.51 28.99 25.94
CA THR A 795 24.71 29.28 26.75
C THR A 795 24.34 30.08 27.99
N ALA A 796 24.45 29.46 29.18
CA ALA A 796 24.42 30.20 30.44
C ALA A 796 25.61 31.17 30.53
N THR A 797 25.38 32.38 31.00
CA THR A 797 26.40 33.43 31.12
C THR A 797 26.57 33.84 32.58
N LEU A 798 27.82 33.97 33.04
CA LEU A 798 28.16 34.55 34.33
C LEU A 798 28.55 36.01 34.11
N ASN A 799 27.73 36.93 34.61
CA ASN A 799 27.90 38.37 34.47
C ASN A 799 28.45 38.95 35.77
N ILE A 800 29.66 39.52 35.75
CA ILE A 800 30.39 40.01 36.93
C ILE A 800 30.52 41.53 36.86
N GLN A 801 30.08 42.24 37.90
CA GLN A 801 30.25 43.70 38.00
C GLN A 801 31.63 44.02 38.61
N TRP A 802 32.60 44.40 37.78
CA TRP A 802 34.00 44.56 38.17
C TRP A 802 34.37 46.01 38.57
N PRO A 803 34.82 46.28 39.82
CA PRO A 803 35.19 47.62 40.28
C PRO A 803 36.54 48.11 39.76
N LYS A 804 36.54 48.84 38.63
CA LYS A 804 37.76 49.26 37.92
C LYS A 804 38.38 50.56 38.47
N GLU A 805 37.61 51.64 38.53
CA GLU A 805 38.07 53.00 38.82
C GLU A 805 37.18 53.67 39.88
N ILE A 806 37.75 54.47 40.79
CA ILE A 806 36.95 55.38 41.63
C ILE A 806 36.52 56.62 40.83
N SER A 807 35.49 57.34 41.30
CA SER A 807 34.84 58.42 40.53
C SER A 807 35.74 59.56 40.02
N ASN A 808 36.96 59.73 40.54
CA ASN A 808 37.94 60.69 40.05
C ASN A 808 38.87 60.17 38.93
N GLY A 809 38.66 58.95 38.44
CA GLY A 809 39.43 58.34 37.35
C GLY A 809 40.69 57.58 37.77
N LYS A 810 40.96 57.43 39.08
CA LYS A 810 42.08 56.59 39.56
C LYS A 810 41.68 55.12 39.65
N TRP A 811 42.60 54.23 39.28
CA TRP A 811 42.44 52.78 39.35
C TRP A 811 42.17 52.27 40.78
N LEU A 812 41.34 51.23 40.89
CA LEU A 812 40.97 50.57 42.15
C LEU A 812 41.44 49.09 42.18
N LEU A 813 40.92 48.27 41.25
CA LEU A 813 41.32 46.87 41.05
C LEU A 813 41.76 46.63 39.61
N TYR A 814 43.04 46.33 39.42
CA TYR A 814 43.59 45.98 38.11
C TYR A 814 43.40 44.49 37.84
N LEU A 815 42.72 44.14 36.75
CA LEU A 815 42.49 42.75 36.36
C LEU A 815 43.68 42.23 35.53
N VAL A 816 44.38 41.22 36.05
CA VAL A 816 45.56 40.62 35.40
C VAL A 816 45.15 39.51 34.43
N LYS A 817 44.29 38.58 34.85
CA LYS A 817 43.78 37.51 33.98
C LYS A 817 42.51 36.84 34.52
N VAL A 818 41.84 36.11 33.64
CA VAL A 818 40.70 35.24 33.96
C VAL A 818 41.06 33.82 33.57
N GLU A 819 40.88 32.86 34.49
CA GLU A 819 41.11 31.43 34.28
C GLU A 819 39.81 30.65 34.58
N SER A 820 39.58 29.53 33.88
CA SER A 820 38.42 28.65 34.10
C SER A 820 38.85 27.23 34.48
N LYS A 821 38.03 26.54 35.28
CA LYS A 821 38.20 25.15 35.70
C LYS A 821 36.86 24.42 35.63
N GLY A 822 36.83 23.27 34.95
CA GLY A 822 35.60 22.52 34.70
C GLY A 822 34.74 23.06 33.54
N LEU A 823 35.30 23.90 32.68
CA LEU A 823 34.69 24.41 31.44
C LEU A 823 35.75 24.43 30.33
N GLU A 824 35.31 24.60 29.10
CA GLU A 824 36.21 24.89 27.97
C GLU A 824 36.94 26.24 28.15
N LYS A 825 37.84 26.60 27.21
CA LYS A 825 38.58 27.87 27.25
C LYS A 825 37.64 29.06 27.07
N ILE A 826 37.17 29.62 28.18
CA ILE A 826 36.30 30.80 28.19
C ILE A 826 37.09 32.03 27.72
N ALA A 827 36.53 32.75 26.75
CA ALA A 827 36.91 34.13 26.47
C ALA A 827 35.81 35.04 27.02
N CYS A 828 36.05 35.68 28.16
CA CYS A 828 35.13 36.67 28.71
C CYS A 828 35.26 38.01 27.98
N GLU A 829 34.19 38.79 27.98
CA GLU A 829 34.12 40.08 27.28
C GLU A 829 33.76 41.21 28.27
N PRO A 830 34.27 42.45 28.07
CA PRO A 830 35.15 42.90 26.99
C PRO A 830 36.63 42.52 27.23
N ARG A 831 37.28 41.91 26.22
CA ARG A 831 38.67 41.42 26.34
C ARG A 831 39.71 42.52 26.62
N GLY A 832 39.42 43.76 26.24
CA GLY A 832 40.35 44.89 26.41
C GLY A 832 40.63 45.28 27.88
N GLU A 833 39.76 44.90 28.81
CA GLU A 833 39.92 45.18 30.25
C GLU A 833 40.83 44.16 30.96
N ILE A 834 41.22 43.08 30.29
CA ILE A 834 42.08 42.03 30.85
C ILE A 834 43.55 42.36 30.54
N ASN A 835 44.33 42.69 31.58
CA ASN A 835 45.71 43.17 31.48
C ASN A 835 45.90 44.37 30.52
N PHE A 836 45.05 45.40 30.65
CA PHE A 836 45.05 46.61 29.80
C PHE A 836 46.45 47.23 29.58
N LEU A 837 47.27 47.31 30.63
CA LEU A 837 48.64 47.88 30.61
C LEU A 837 49.72 46.86 30.17
N LYS A 838 49.33 45.62 29.86
CA LYS A 838 50.21 44.52 29.39
C LYS A 838 51.40 44.25 30.32
N LEU A 839 51.16 44.34 31.64
CA LEU A 839 52.16 44.08 32.68
C LEU A 839 52.60 42.62 32.67
N LYS A 840 53.86 42.37 33.04
CA LYS A 840 54.43 41.02 33.11
C LYS A 840 53.94 40.28 34.36
N GLU A 841 53.51 39.03 34.19
CA GLU A 841 53.12 38.12 35.28
C GLU A 841 54.33 37.69 36.13
N SER A 842 54.10 37.50 37.44
CA SER A 842 55.15 37.15 38.41
C SER A 842 55.34 35.64 38.53
N HIS A 843 56.31 35.11 37.79
CA HIS A 843 56.63 33.68 37.78
C HIS A 843 57.62 33.26 38.89
N ASN A 844 57.21 33.26 40.17
CA ASN A 844 57.84 32.39 41.19
C ASN A 844 57.04 32.21 42.49
N SER A 845 56.10 31.26 42.53
CA SER A 845 55.46 30.82 43.78
C SER A 845 56.31 29.80 44.57
N ARG A 846 57.64 29.96 44.62
CA ARG A 846 58.49 29.20 45.55
C ARG A 846 58.23 29.74 46.96
N ARG A 847 57.41 29.02 47.72
CA ARG A 847 57.01 29.31 49.12
C ARG A 847 58.20 29.80 49.97
N LYS A 848 58.35 31.12 50.16
CA LYS A 848 59.23 31.68 51.18
C LYS A 848 58.57 31.42 52.54
N ARG A 849 59.02 30.38 53.22
CA ARG A 849 58.42 29.86 54.46
C ARG A 849 58.99 30.60 55.66
N GLU A 850 58.66 31.88 55.81
CA GLU A 850 59.07 32.67 56.96
C GLU A 850 57.95 32.76 57.99
N ILE A 851 58.18 32.02 59.09
CA ILE A 851 57.80 32.32 60.47
C ILE A 851 56.30 32.55 60.73
N ALA A 852 55.70 31.55 61.39
CA ALA A 852 54.48 31.79 62.16
C ALA A 852 54.84 32.57 63.43
N GLU A 853 54.34 33.80 63.57
CA GLU A 853 54.26 34.42 64.89
C GLU A 853 53.15 33.75 65.71
N LYS A 854 53.46 33.49 66.97
CA LYS A 854 52.57 32.82 67.91
C LYS A 854 51.47 33.79 68.35
N GLN A 855 50.38 33.23 68.87
CA GLN A 855 49.67 33.94 69.93
C GLN A 855 50.64 34.14 71.10
N ILE A 856 50.99 35.39 71.36
CA ILE A 856 51.52 35.86 72.64
C ILE A 856 50.48 36.84 73.15
N GLU A 857 49.98 36.61 74.36
CA GLU A 857 49.16 37.59 75.06
C GLU A 857 50.04 38.77 75.46
N ASP A 858 49.72 39.99 75.01
CA ASP A 858 50.17 41.21 75.69
C ASP A 858 48.96 42.03 76.12
N SER A 859 48.58 41.85 77.38
CA SER A 859 47.34 42.32 77.98
C SER A 859 47.48 43.74 78.54
N ARG A 860 47.82 44.73 77.69
CA ARG A 860 47.95 46.14 78.10
C ARG A 860 46.96 47.07 77.39
N LYS A 861 46.12 47.71 78.21
CA LYS A 861 45.06 48.66 77.83
C LYS A 861 45.65 49.98 77.32
N PHE A 862 45.08 50.54 76.25
CA PHE A 862 44.88 51.97 75.91
C PHE A 862 44.59 52.06 74.40
N SER A 863 43.69 52.89 73.86
CA SER A 863 42.74 53.85 74.45
C SER A 863 41.37 53.70 73.78
N LEU A 864 40.30 54.19 74.42
CA LEU A 864 38.90 53.92 74.06
C LEU A 864 38.26 54.91 73.07
N PHE A 865 38.95 56.00 72.70
CA PHE A 865 38.38 57.06 71.87
C PHE A 865 39.25 57.38 70.65
N ALA A 866 38.95 56.71 69.53
CA ALA A 866 39.35 57.10 68.19
C ALA A 866 38.27 56.65 67.20
N GLU A 867 37.64 57.59 66.48
CA GLU A 867 36.64 57.27 65.47
C GLU A 867 37.25 56.39 64.37
N ARG A 868 36.74 55.18 64.19
CA ARG A 868 37.20 54.29 63.13
C ARG A 868 36.59 54.72 61.80
N LYS A 869 37.34 55.43 60.98
CA LYS A 869 36.91 55.85 59.65
C LYS A 869 37.04 54.68 58.68
N TYR A 870 35.92 54.23 58.15
CA TYR A 870 35.85 53.16 57.16
C TYR A 870 34.88 53.54 56.05
N GLN A 871 35.05 52.95 54.86
CA GLN A 871 34.22 53.23 53.70
C GLN A 871 33.98 51.96 52.89
N THR A 872 32.77 51.80 52.36
CA THR A 872 32.42 50.72 51.44
C THR A 872 32.37 51.23 50.01
N LEU A 873 33.08 50.56 49.11
CA LEU A 873 33.21 50.88 47.69
C LEU A 873 32.41 49.85 46.88
N ASN A 874 31.43 50.32 46.12
CA ASN A 874 30.54 49.48 45.30
C ASN A 874 30.15 50.18 43.99
N CYS A 875 29.69 49.37 43.03
CA CYS A 875 29.31 49.79 41.67
C CYS A 875 28.05 50.65 41.54
N SER A 876 27.32 50.89 42.63
CA SER A 876 26.04 51.62 42.62
C SER A 876 26.15 53.04 43.19
N THR A 877 27.30 53.44 43.76
CA THR A 877 27.48 54.76 44.37
C THR A 877 28.75 55.50 43.91
N ASN A 878 29.94 54.94 44.20
CA ASN A 878 31.19 55.71 44.23
C ASN A 878 32.30 55.15 43.31
N VAL A 879 32.01 54.09 42.54
CA VAL A 879 32.98 53.35 41.75
C VAL A 879 32.43 53.10 40.34
N ARG A 880 33.24 53.39 39.32
CA ARG A 880 32.98 53.02 37.94
C ARG A 880 33.32 51.54 37.76
N CYS A 881 32.31 50.75 37.44
CA CYS A 881 32.45 49.32 37.20
C CYS A 881 32.23 48.97 35.72
N VAL A 882 32.89 47.91 35.27
CA VAL A 882 32.67 47.30 33.96
C VAL A 882 32.03 45.93 34.16
N ASN A 883 31.02 45.60 33.35
CA ASN A 883 30.46 44.26 33.34
C ASN A 883 31.38 43.32 32.55
N ILE A 884 31.83 42.24 33.19
CA ILE A 884 32.59 41.16 32.57
C ILE A 884 31.64 39.97 32.38
N SER A 885 31.33 39.65 31.13
CA SER A 885 30.45 38.54 30.76
C SER A 885 31.27 37.32 30.36
N CYS A 886 31.12 36.22 31.10
CA CYS A 886 31.83 34.96 30.90
C CYS A 886 30.86 33.84 30.48
N PRO A 887 30.86 33.40 29.20
CA PRO A 887 29.97 32.31 28.74
C PRO A 887 30.42 30.93 29.27
N LEU A 888 29.50 30.23 29.94
CA LEU A 888 29.76 28.95 30.64
C LEU A 888 29.59 27.73 29.72
N ARG A 889 30.32 27.70 28.59
CA ARG A 889 30.25 26.59 27.62
C ARG A 889 30.78 25.29 28.21
N GLY A 890 29.96 24.23 28.13
CA GLY A 890 30.27 22.90 28.69
C GLY A 890 29.92 22.73 30.18
N LEU A 891 28.96 23.49 30.72
CA LEU A 891 28.51 23.34 32.11
C LEU A 891 27.67 22.07 32.31
N ASP A 892 28.34 20.96 32.63
CA ASP A 892 27.66 19.69 32.91
C ASP A 892 27.08 19.67 34.34
N SER A 893 27.92 19.91 35.35
CA SER A 893 27.54 19.86 36.77
C SER A 893 28.19 20.93 37.65
N LYS A 894 29.47 21.26 37.43
CA LYS A 894 30.19 22.23 38.27
C LYS A 894 31.31 22.94 37.52
N ALA A 895 31.30 24.27 37.59
CA ALA A 895 32.34 25.14 37.06
C ALA A 895 32.95 26.05 38.13
N SER A 896 34.17 26.51 37.88
CA SER A 896 34.82 27.58 38.66
C SER A 896 35.53 28.56 37.73
N VAL A 897 35.26 29.86 37.89
CA VAL A 897 35.87 30.97 37.15
C VAL A 897 36.68 31.81 38.13
N VAL A 898 37.96 32.04 37.82
CA VAL A 898 38.93 32.70 38.71
C VAL A 898 39.44 33.98 38.07
N LEU A 899 39.17 35.12 38.70
CA LEU A 899 39.67 36.44 38.28
C LEU A 899 40.89 36.79 39.16
N ARG A 900 42.08 36.85 38.55
CA ARG A 900 43.33 37.26 39.22
C ARG A 900 43.52 38.76 39.06
N SER A 901 43.64 39.48 40.17
CA SER A 901 43.68 40.94 40.20
C SER A 901 44.69 41.51 41.19
N ARG A 902 45.02 42.79 41.04
CA ARG A 902 45.93 43.54 41.90
C ARG A 902 45.22 44.77 42.46
N LEU A 903 45.38 45.00 43.76
CA LEU A 903 44.99 46.24 44.45
C LEU A 903 45.94 47.37 44.02
N TRP A 904 45.42 48.52 43.57
CA TRP A 904 46.26 49.62 43.07
C TRP A 904 46.79 50.52 44.21
N ASN A 905 47.91 50.12 44.83
CA ASN A 905 48.38 50.69 46.10
C ASN A 905 48.55 52.23 46.08
N SER A 906 48.99 52.81 44.95
CA SER A 906 49.16 54.27 44.81
C SER A 906 47.86 55.04 45.11
N THR A 907 46.70 54.59 44.61
CA THR A 907 45.39 55.24 44.85
C THR A 907 45.00 55.19 46.32
N PHE A 908 45.27 54.07 46.99
CA PHE A 908 44.95 53.93 48.41
C PHE A 908 45.89 54.75 49.32
N LEU A 909 47.15 54.92 48.93
CA LEU A 909 48.09 55.80 49.63
C LEU A 909 47.67 57.29 49.51
N GLU A 910 47.23 57.73 48.34
CA GLU A 910 46.83 59.11 48.10
C GLU A 910 45.46 59.45 48.72
N GLU A 911 44.40 58.69 48.40
CA GLU A 911 43.03 59.03 48.76
C GLU A 911 42.62 58.49 50.14
N TYR A 912 43.13 57.31 50.52
CA TYR A 912 42.56 56.49 51.59
C TYR A 912 43.51 56.18 52.75
N SER A 913 44.71 56.76 52.77
CA SER A 913 45.71 56.57 53.85
C SER A 913 45.26 57.02 55.25
N LYS A 914 44.19 57.81 55.33
CA LYS A 914 43.55 58.26 56.59
C LYS A 914 42.43 57.32 57.09
N MET A 915 42.11 56.25 56.35
CA MET A 915 41.08 55.26 56.73
C MET A 915 41.68 54.12 57.56
N ASN A 916 40.89 53.56 58.48
CA ASN A 916 41.27 52.38 59.25
C ASN A 916 41.13 51.08 58.45
N TYR A 917 40.09 50.99 57.62
CA TYR A 917 39.89 49.93 56.63
C TYR A 917 38.86 50.35 55.57
N LEU A 918 38.83 49.68 54.43
CA LEU A 918 37.82 49.86 53.39
C LEU A 918 37.27 48.50 52.93
N ASP A 919 35.99 48.42 52.59
CA ASP A 919 35.36 47.20 52.03
C ASP A 919 35.07 47.41 50.53
N ILE A 920 35.65 46.58 49.66
CA ILE A 920 35.32 46.54 48.22
C ILE A 920 34.28 45.43 47.98
N LEU A 921 33.21 45.74 47.23
CA LEU A 921 32.13 44.82 46.91
C LEU A 921 32.09 44.48 45.41
N VAL A 922 32.07 43.18 45.10
CA VAL A 922 31.96 42.63 43.73
C VAL A 922 30.68 41.80 43.64
N ARG A 923 29.88 41.99 42.59
CA ARG A 923 28.62 41.23 42.36
C ARG A 923 28.75 40.32 41.15
N ALA A 924 28.06 39.19 41.16
CA ALA A 924 27.91 38.35 39.98
C ALA A 924 26.52 37.69 39.90
N SER A 925 26.00 37.53 38.69
CA SER A 925 24.74 36.85 38.40
C SER A 925 24.87 35.85 37.27
N ILE A 926 23.99 34.84 37.25
CA ILE A 926 23.79 33.95 36.11
C ILE A 926 22.59 34.44 35.31
N ASP A 927 22.73 34.46 34.00
CA ASP A 927 21.64 34.66 33.04
C ASP A 927 21.67 33.54 31.99
N VAL A 928 20.50 33.13 31.48
CA VAL A 928 20.33 31.99 30.56
C VAL A 928 19.54 32.42 29.34
N ALA A 929 20.25 32.69 28.24
CA ALA A 929 19.66 32.94 26.94
C ALA A 929 19.13 31.62 26.34
N ALA A 930 17.91 31.23 26.76
CA ALA A 930 17.15 30.13 26.21
C ALA A 930 16.12 30.62 25.18
N THR A 931 15.74 29.76 24.24
CA THR A 931 14.75 30.04 23.18
C THR A 931 13.30 29.73 23.57
N ALA A 932 13.07 29.09 24.72
CA ALA A 932 11.76 28.58 25.12
C ALA A 932 11.20 29.31 26.36
N GLU A 933 9.94 29.76 26.27
CA GLU A 933 9.26 30.54 27.33
C GLU A 933 8.78 29.69 28.53
N ASN A 934 8.85 28.36 28.43
CA ASN A 934 8.40 27.39 29.45
C ASN A 934 9.40 27.17 30.61
N ILE A 935 10.49 27.96 30.68
CA ILE A 935 11.59 27.78 31.63
C ILE A 935 11.52 28.80 32.77
N LYS A 936 11.61 28.33 34.02
CA LYS A 936 11.64 29.17 35.25
C LYS A 936 13.01 29.04 35.96
N LEU A 937 13.65 30.17 36.29
CA LEU A 937 14.94 30.24 37.03
C LEU A 937 14.76 30.93 38.40
N PRO A 938 14.92 30.23 39.54
CA PRO A 938 14.64 30.82 40.86
C PRO A 938 15.83 31.50 41.56
N ASN A 939 17.09 31.13 41.27
CA ASN A 939 18.26 31.56 42.05
C ASN A 939 19.42 32.08 41.17
N ALA A 940 19.53 33.41 41.02
CA ALA A 940 20.34 34.02 39.94
C ALA A 940 21.58 34.84 40.36
N GLY A 941 21.95 35.02 41.64
CA GLY A 941 23.08 35.93 41.97
C GLY A 941 23.77 35.78 43.33
N THR A 942 24.98 36.36 43.43
CA THR A 942 25.85 36.37 44.63
C THR A 942 26.68 37.66 44.74
N GLN A 943 27.24 37.95 45.93
CA GLN A 943 28.06 39.13 46.21
C GLN A 943 29.26 38.78 47.09
N ILE A 944 30.45 39.25 46.71
CA ILE A 944 31.73 39.05 47.41
C ILE A 944 32.18 40.36 48.07
N ARG A 945 32.88 40.25 49.21
CA ARG A 945 33.53 41.37 49.91
C ARG A 945 35.03 41.10 50.09
N VAL A 946 35.85 42.13 49.92
CA VAL A 946 37.28 42.17 50.30
C VAL A 946 37.54 43.38 51.18
N THR A 947 38.22 43.18 52.32
CA THR A 947 38.59 44.27 53.23
C THR A 947 40.05 44.69 53.02
N VAL A 948 40.31 45.99 53.01
CA VAL A 948 41.59 46.63 52.65
C VAL A 948 42.08 47.46 53.84
N PHE A 949 43.32 47.24 54.27
CA PHE A 949 43.93 47.90 55.45
C PHE A 949 45.22 48.67 55.08
N PRO A 950 45.56 49.78 55.75
CA PRO A 950 46.87 50.41 55.61
C PRO A 950 47.96 49.54 56.26
N SER A 951 49.08 49.37 55.56
CA SER A 951 50.26 48.68 56.11
C SER A 951 50.95 49.53 57.18
N LYS A 952 51.03 49.01 58.42
CA LYS A 952 51.63 49.71 59.56
C LYS A 952 53.16 49.70 59.46
N THR A 953 53.74 50.73 58.85
CA THR A 953 55.19 50.97 58.89
C THR A 953 55.64 51.34 60.31
N VAL A 954 56.29 50.39 60.98
CA VAL A 954 57.09 50.54 62.22
C VAL A 954 56.38 51.31 63.35
N ALA A 955 55.72 50.56 64.25
CA ALA A 955 55.27 51.11 65.52
C ALA A 955 56.47 51.65 66.34
N GLN A 956 56.29 52.79 67.02
CA GLN A 956 57.33 53.40 67.84
C GLN A 956 57.69 52.48 69.01
N TYR A 957 58.93 51.96 69.02
CA TYR A 957 59.50 51.36 70.22
C TYR A 957 59.80 52.45 71.25
N SER A 958 59.02 52.50 72.33
CA SER A 958 59.41 53.23 73.54
C SER A 958 60.64 52.54 74.16
N GLY A 959 61.78 53.21 74.14
CA GLY A 959 63.06 52.63 74.54
C GLY A 959 63.12 52.16 76.00
N VAL A 960 63.78 51.04 76.24
CA VAL A 960 64.06 50.50 77.59
C VAL A 960 65.25 51.28 78.21
N PRO A 961 65.24 51.59 79.53
CA PRO A 961 66.30 52.38 80.16
C PRO A 961 67.71 51.80 80.03
N TRP A 962 68.69 52.71 79.85
CA TRP A 962 70.08 52.42 79.50
C TRP A 962 70.83 51.46 80.44
N TRP A 963 70.49 51.41 81.74
CA TRP A 963 71.19 50.54 82.70
C TRP A 963 71.06 49.04 82.39
N ILE A 964 69.96 48.61 81.75
CA ILE A 964 69.78 47.22 81.31
C ILE A 964 70.73 46.88 80.14
N ILE A 965 70.99 47.86 79.26
CA ILE A 965 71.94 47.72 78.15
C ILE A 965 73.37 47.53 78.70
N LEU A 966 73.75 48.27 79.75
CA LEU A 966 75.08 48.19 80.35
C LEU A 966 75.39 46.81 80.95
N VAL A 967 74.42 46.17 81.61
CA VAL A 967 74.58 44.79 82.13
C VAL A 967 74.69 43.77 80.98
N ALA A 968 73.87 43.92 79.92
CA ALA A 968 73.93 43.04 78.75
C ALA A 968 75.26 43.16 77.97
N ILE A 969 75.82 44.37 77.86
CA ILE A 969 77.11 44.61 77.20
C ILE A 969 78.26 43.89 77.93
N LEU A 970 78.28 43.91 79.27
CA LEU A 970 79.32 43.22 80.06
C LEU A 970 79.34 41.71 79.81
N ALA A 971 78.18 41.07 79.65
CA ALA A 971 78.09 39.67 79.25
C ALA A 971 78.45 39.45 77.76
N GLY A 972 77.99 40.34 76.88
CA GLY A 972 78.18 40.21 75.42
C GLY A 972 79.63 40.38 74.96
N ILE A 973 80.38 41.31 75.55
CA ILE A 973 81.81 41.52 75.23
C ILE A 973 82.63 40.26 75.58
N LEU A 974 82.32 39.64 76.73
CA LEU A 974 82.98 38.42 77.21
C LEU A 974 82.77 37.25 76.23
N MET A 975 81.63 37.19 75.55
CA MET A 975 81.35 36.21 74.50
C MET A 975 82.00 36.55 73.14
N LEU A 976 81.96 37.82 72.71
CA LEU A 976 82.43 38.22 71.37
C LEU A 976 83.96 38.11 71.23
N ALA A 977 84.71 38.40 72.30
CA ALA A 977 86.17 38.28 72.33
C ALA A 977 86.65 36.86 71.97
N LEU A 978 85.88 35.84 72.34
CA LEU A 978 86.14 34.43 72.04
C LEU A 978 86.04 34.12 70.53
N LEU A 979 85.26 34.89 69.78
CA LEU A 979 84.81 34.55 68.42
C LEU A 979 85.68 35.24 67.34
N VAL A 980 86.02 36.52 67.54
CA VAL A 980 86.89 37.27 66.60
C VAL A 980 88.28 36.62 66.49
N PHE A 981 88.77 36.04 67.59
CA PHE A 981 90.02 35.27 67.67
C PHE A 981 90.08 34.06 66.69
N ILE A 982 88.94 33.61 66.15
CA ILE A 982 88.83 32.41 65.30
C ILE A 982 88.80 32.73 63.78
N LEU A 983 88.20 33.85 63.34
CA LEU A 983 87.66 33.98 61.96
C LEU A 983 88.58 34.57 60.86
N TRP A 984 88.84 35.88 60.80
CA TRP A 984 89.91 36.53 59.98
C TRP A 984 89.93 36.29 58.38
N LYS A 985 88.81 36.25 57.53
CA LYS A 985 88.74 35.89 56.00
C LYS A 985 87.46 36.36 55.10
N CYS A 986 87.47 36.66 53.73
CA CYS A 986 86.27 36.81 52.71
C CYS A 986 86.45 37.25 51.15
N GLY A 987 85.44 37.16 50.18
CA GLY A 987 85.33 37.85 48.78
C GLY A 987 84.39 37.33 47.55
N PHE A 988 83.89 38.14 46.51
CA PHE A 988 82.93 37.76 45.33
C PHE A 988 82.76 38.66 43.97
N PHE A 989 81.95 38.28 42.88
CA PHE A 989 81.94 38.78 41.40
C PHE A 989 80.56 39.01 40.54
N LYS A 990 80.50 39.34 39.17
CA LYS A 990 79.30 39.82 38.28
C LYS A 990 79.30 39.65 36.66
N ARG A 991 78.18 39.77 35.81
CA ARG A 991 78.08 39.88 34.23
C ARG A 991 76.68 40.18 33.46
N ASN A 992 76.57 40.39 32.07
CA ASN A 992 75.34 40.62 31.12
C ASN A 992 75.64 40.51 29.51
N LYS A 993 74.91 40.71 28.31
CA LYS A 993 73.55 41.09 27.65
C LYS A 993 73.42 40.84 26.04
N LYS A 994 72.25 40.93 25.27
CA LYS A 994 72.04 40.92 23.71
C LYS A 994 70.63 41.44 23.09
N ASP A 995 70.44 41.68 21.72
CA ASP A 995 69.22 42.16 20.91
C ASP A 995 69.01 41.74 19.35
N HIS A 996 67.87 42.14 18.65
CA HIS A 996 67.46 42.54 17.19
C HIS A 996 67.16 41.67 15.84
N TYR A 997 66.32 42.19 14.84
CA TYR A 997 66.19 42.06 13.29
C TYR A 997 64.93 41.58 12.42
N ASP A 998 65.08 41.43 11.07
CA ASP A 998 64.13 41.26 9.89
C ASP A 998 64.27 39.89 9.12
N ALA A 999 63.39 39.59 8.15
CA ALA A 999 63.44 38.66 7.00
C ALA A 999 63.58 37.11 7.17
N THR A 1000 62.97 36.38 6.22
CA THR A 1000 63.10 34.92 5.99
C THR A 1000 64.42 34.51 5.36
N TYR A 1001 64.97 33.33 5.72
CA TYR A 1001 65.73 32.48 4.77
C TYR A 1001 65.93 31.03 5.23
N HIS A 1002 65.88 30.10 4.27
CA HIS A 1002 66.44 28.72 4.27
C HIS A 1002 65.95 27.69 5.33
N LYS A 1003 66.10 26.38 5.11
CA LYS A 1003 65.97 25.53 3.88
C LYS A 1003 65.86 24.08 4.38
N ALA A 1004 65.12 23.21 3.69
CA ALA A 1004 65.19 21.77 3.97
C ALA A 1004 66.51 21.16 3.48
N GLU A 1005 67.02 20.19 4.23
CA GLU A 1005 68.00 19.21 3.73
C GLU A 1005 67.28 17.91 3.34
N ILE A 1006 67.92 17.11 2.50
CA ILE A 1006 67.27 16.13 1.61
C ILE A 1006 67.36 14.72 2.19
N HIS A 1007 66.31 13.92 2.05
CA HIS A 1007 66.42 12.57 1.48
C HIS A 1007 65.07 12.10 0.92
N ALA A 1008 65.10 11.52 -0.29
CA ALA A 1008 63.94 11.05 -1.02
C ALA A 1008 64.04 9.54 -1.29
N GLN A 1009 62.89 8.88 -1.45
CA GLN A 1009 62.78 7.58 -2.14
C GLN A 1009 61.46 7.49 -2.94
N PRO A 1010 61.37 6.57 -3.93
CA PRO A 1010 60.41 6.60 -5.06
C PRO A 1010 59.21 5.64 -4.82
N SER A 1011 58.25 5.40 -5.73
CA SER A 1011 57.70 6.07 -6.93
C SER A 1011 56.41 5.31 -7.34
N ASP A 1012 55.70 5.82 -8.35
CA ASP A 1012 54.66 5.17 -9.19
C ASP A 1012 53.39 4.65 -8.49
N LYS A 1013 52.18 5.16 -8.78
CA LYS A 1013 51.46 5.30 -10.07
C LYS A 1013 51.02 3.98 -10.69
N GLU A 1014 49.71 3.76 -10.72
CA GLU A 1014 48.87 3.35 -11.86
C GLU A 1014 47.40 3.32 -11.35
N ARG A 1015 46.32 3.50 -12.14
CA ARG A 1015 46.08 4.16 -13.44
C ARG A 1015 44.55 4.17 -13.68
N LEU A 1016 43.97 5.27 -14.16
CA LEU A 1016 42.73 5.34 -15.00
C LEU A 1016 41.46 4.66 -14.41
N THR A 1017 40.25 4.66 -14.99
CA THR A 1017 39.64 5.25 -16.21
C THR A 1017 38.42 6.09 -15.73
N SER A 1018 37.93 7.20 -16.30
CA SER A 1018 37.77 7.67 -17.69
C SER A 1018 36.83 6.82 -18.55
N ASP A 1019 35.55 7.19 -18.60
CA ASP A 1019 34.83 7.33 -19.88
C ASP A 1019 33.53 8.14 -19.69
N ALA A 1020 33.67 9.43 -19.98
CA ALA A 1020 32.70 10.31 -20.62
C ALA A 1020 33.51 11.29 -21.48
#